data_AF-A0A3Q8X296-F1
#
_entry.id   AF-A0A3Q8X296-F1
#
_cell.length_a   1.000
_cell.length_b   1.000
_cell.length_c   1.000
_cell.angle_alpha   90.00
_cell.angle_beta   90.00
_cell.angle_gamma   90.00
#
_symmetry.space_group_name_H-M   'P 1'
#
loop_
_entity.id
_entity.type
_entity.pdbx_description
1 polymer ?
#
loop_
_entity_poly.entity_id
_entity_poly.type
_entity_poly.pdbx_seq_one_letter_code
_entity_poly.pdbx_strand_id
1 'polypeptide(L)'
;MIDQTSELELMVEELKLFLPKLTESCHHVSEMFYETVSDHTWGHFSSVLQGMDDVYRLAGFIQCRLEEASEDTELYASIQKFVITMPEKFQTLNQFIDDECYVQAADYLKYELVSLFQELAIGLGESNSVREQQLVVNLAFLEKKYPKVHKVVLEAMQQEDAGHEIIYSKNGFPNLSLYTIDQKKVHLYSDYDPQHEAERWAASLVEKLKDKSNLIFYGLGLGYHLTQILALYRDRRIIIIEPNVQIFLAAMRTVDLQQLFGTAKITDLAVGTDNLRTEYVFYRFFQSGKGDTEVLSIPVYNKLDPHKLANFRETVVKAMYSYVLSMRANIYTSKQWITNMLNNAAVLADTPSLYGMKDKLAHMTAVVVGAGPSLEADIELLRKLKNHAFIIAAGSVIQSLKKYEIEPHLIVCVDGTDTMYELFSRSDKHNIPLLCVSQIEYRIIENRPNVLHAFYNSDLVTGFIIGMNQDDPAFFPNHSGTGLCIQAAAYMGCKEIVLAGQDLSYPNGQIYASGAAHMTNKREEEIRSEARLLVDNVQGSQNRTTVLMHATLRDIENTLDTINGVHFINTSSLGAAIRNTEFVPMEDILVKLEHNEIEPHAINELFHTHLRPYDAERKKLMIDRLAMLQTGLVRMGENLEQLESKLNLLPAMDEVEQGISMEEIEDIWGPMVDDVTFVALLETLMKIELLTLDRNMPELVEETNVSKKAAHFHKTLLPFVEAAQTKLPFLEERVREGIERFQARIQNPIEVFS
;
A
#
# COMPACT_ATOMS: atom_id res chain seq x y z
N MET A 1 6.71 27.68 43.05
CA MET A 1 7.53 28.06 41.87
C MET A 1 6.59 27.94 40.70
N ILE A 2 5.96 29.05 40.32
CA ILE A 2 5.34 29.14 38.99
C ILE A 2 6.50 28.99 38.03
N ASP A 3 6.37 28.05 37.10
CA ASP A 3 7.45 27.52 36.28
C ASP A 3 8.13 28.66 35.50
N GLN A 4 9.42 28.89 35.74
CA GLN A 4 10.15 30.02 35.13
C GLN A 4 10.14 29.95 33.59
N THR A 5 10.00 28.74 33.04
CA THR A 5 9.83 28.45 31.61
C THR A 5 8.53 29.02 31.06
N SER A 6 7.43 28.94 31.82
CA SER A 6 6.11 29.46 31.40
C SER A 6 6.06 30.98 31.35
N GLU A 7 6.83 31.66 32.21
CA GLU A 7 6.94 33.13 32.20
C GLU A 7 7.69 33.61 30.95
N LEU A 8 8.80 32.95 30.60
CA LEU A 8 9.58 33.26 29.39
C LEU A 8 8.73 33.10 28.11
N GLU A 9 7.97 32.01 27.99
CA GLU A 9 7.09 31.76 26.84
C GLU A 9 6.03 32.85 26.66
N LEU A 10 5.43 33.33 27.76
CA LEU A 10 4.46 34.41 27.73
C LEU A 10 5.07 35.73 27.23
N MET A 11 6.30 36.04 27.64
CA MET A 11 7.01 37.26 27.22
C MET A 11 7.38 37.22 25.74
N VAL A 12 7.82 36.05 25.26
CA VAL A 12 8.09 35.83 23.82
C VAL A 12 6.80 35.97 23.00
N GLU A 13 5.69 35.41 23.48
CA GLU A 13 4.39 35.52 22.82
C GLU A 13 3.88 36.97 22.79
N GLU A 14 4.11 37.74 23.86
CA GLU A 14 3.78 39.16 23.90
C GLU A 14 4.54 39.96 22.83
N LEU A 15 5.84 39.71 22.66
CA LEU A 15 6.64 40.34 21.60
C LEU A 15 6.10 40.00 20.19
N LYS A 16 5.76 38.73 19.95
CA LYS A 16 5.21 38.27 18.66
C LYS A 16 3.93 39.02 18.27
N LEU A 17 3.06 39.28 19.25
CA LEU A 17 1.80 39.99 19.03
C LEU A 17 1.98 41.51 18.90
N PHE A 18 3.04 42.06 19.48
CA PHE A 18 3.28 43.51 19.52
C PHE A 18 4.08 44.03 18.31
N LEU A 19 5.10 43.30 17.86
CA LEU A 19 5.99 43.74 16.77
C LEU A 19 5.27 44.12 15.46
N PRO A 20 4.23 43.40 14.99
CA PRO A 20 3.50 43.80 13.80
C PRO A 20 2.80 45.16 13.95
N LYS A 21 2.20 45.42 15.13
CA LYS A 21 1.51 46.69 15.44
C LYS A 21 2.49 47.86 15.52
N LEU A 22 3.67 47.62 16.12
CA LEU A 22 4.74 48.61 16.17
C LEU A 22 5.24 48.93 14.75
N THR A 23 5.42 47.92 13.93
CA THR A 23 5.86 48.06 12.53
C THR A 23 4.87 48.90 11.72
N GLU A 24 3.57 48.62 11.82
CA GLU A 24 2.51 49.40 11.16
C GLU A 24 2.49 50.85 11.64
N SER A 25 2.63 51.06 12.96
CA SER A 25 2.69 52.40 13.55
C SER A 25 3.91 53.19 13.06
N CYS A 26 5.06 52.54 12.88
CA CYS A 26 6.26 53.17 12.29
C CYS A 26 6.03 53.60 10.85
N HIS A 27 5.34 52.78 10.03
CA HIS A 27 4.99 53.17 8.67
C HIS A 27 4.04 54.37 8.66
N HIS A 28 3.01 54.35 9.51
CA HIS A 28 2.06 55.45 9.60
C HIS A 28 2.75 56.77 9.97
N VAL A 29 3.61 56.76 10.99
CA VAL A 29 4.37 57.95 11.40
C VAL A 29 5.38 58.39 10.33
N SER A 30 6.03 57.45 9.65
CA SER A 30 6.91 57.77 8.52
C SER A 30 6.18 58.55 7.43
N GLU A 31 4.97 58.13 7.03
CA GLU A 31 4.20 58.85 6.02
C GLU A 31 3.85 60.27 6.49
N MET A 32 3.55 60.45 7.78
CA MET A 32 3.26 61.76 8.36
C MET A 32 4.48 62.70 8.41
N PHE A 33 5.70 62.17 8.48
CA PHE A 33 6.93 62.97 8.49
C PHE A 33 7.32 63.49 7.09
N TYR A 34 6.76 62.95 6.00
CA TYR A 34 6.89 63.55 4.67
C TYR A 34 5.99 64.77 4.47
N GLU A 35 5.01 64.98 5.35
CA GLU A 35 4.14 66.14 5.36
C GLU A 35 4.60 67.21 6.37
N THR A 36 3.85 68.31 6.49
CA THR A 36 4.12 69.34 7.50
C THR A 36 3.86 68.78 8.90
N VAL A 37 4.91 68.65 9.71
CA VAL A 37 4.83 68.11 11.08
C VAL A 37 3.92 68.97 11.96
N SER A 38 2.99 68.33 12.66
CA SER A 38 2.00 68.96 13.54
C SER A 38 2.00 68.32 14.94
N ASP A 39 1.30 68.92 15.89
CA ASP A 39 1.08 68.34 17.24
C ASP A 39 0.47 66.93 17.17
N HIS A 40 -0.35 66.67 16.15
CA HIS A 40 -0.91 65.34 15.90
C HIS A 40 0.18 64.33 15.50
N THR A 41 1.14 64.72 14.65
CA THR A 41 2.30 63.89 14.27
C THR A 41 3.14 63.51 15.50
N TRP A 42 3.38 64.47 16.39
CA TRP A 42 4.15 64.23 17.63
C TRP A 42 3.46 63.26 18.58
N GLY A 43 2.13 63.27 18.66
CA GLY A 43 1.38 62.30 19.47
C GLY A 43 1.55 60.85 19.00
N HIS A 44 1.47 60.61 17.69
CA HIS A 44 1.71 59.28 17.11
C HIS A 44 3.17 58.86 17.24
N PHE A 45 4.11 59.78 16.98
CA PHE A 45 5.53 59.50 17.14
C PHE A 45 5.90 59.16 18.59
N SER A 46 5.36 59.88 19.58
CA SER A 46 5.57 59.56 21.00
C SER A 46 5.07 58.16 21.36
N SER A 47 3.97 57.72 20.76
CA SER A 47 3.44 56.37 20.97
C SER A 47 4.35 55.30 20.37
N VAL A 48 4.92 55.58 19.19
CA VAL A 48 5.94 54.72 18.56
C VAL A 48 7.19 54.62 19.43
N LEU A 49 7.71 55.74 19.95
CA LEU A 49 8.88 55.74 20.83
C LEU A 49 8.65 54.92 22.10
N GLN A 50 7.46 55.03 22.71
CA GLN A 50 7.10 54.20 23.87
C GLN A 50 7.10 52.71 23.50
N GLY A 51 6.47 52.36 22.38
CA GLY A 51 6.46 50.97 21.90
C GLY A 51 7.86 50.41 21.60
N MET A 52 8.77 51.24 21.08
CA MET A 52 10.18 50.85 20.85
C MET A 52 10.90 50.56 22.17
N ASP A 53 10.72 51.40 23.19
CA ASP A 53 11.32 51.19 24.52
C ASP A 53 10.75 49.95 25.20
N ASP A 54 9.43 49.73 25.10
CA ASP A 54 8.78 48.53 25.65
C ASP A 54 9.33 47.24 25.02
N VAL A 55 9.45 47.19 23.68
CA VAL A 55 10.05 46.05 22.96
C VAL A 55 11.50 45.85 23.37
N TYR A 56 12.29 46.92 23.45
CA TYR A 56 13.70 46.84 23.83
C TYR A 56 13.90 46.29 25.24
N ARG A 57 13.13 46.78 26.22
CA ARG A 57 13.18 46.30 27.60
C ARG A 57 12.75 44.84 27.71
N LEU A 58 11.67 44.48 27.02
CA LEU A 58 11.14 43.12 27.03
C LEU A 58 12.14 42.15 26.40
N ALA A 59 12.70 42.49 25.24
CA ALA A 59 13.75 41.71 24.58
C ALA A 59 15.00 41.55 25.46
N GLY A 60 15.45 42.63 26.11
CA GLY A 60 16.59 42.58 27.04
C GLY A 60 16.35 41.68 28.25
N PHE A 61 15.13 41.65 28.78
CA PHE A 61 14.78 40.72 29.86
C PHE A 61 14.81 39.27 29.39
N ILE A 62 14.22 38.97 28.22
CA ILE A 62 14.22 37.63 27.65
C ILE A 62 15.66 37.16 27.37
N GLN A 63 16.51 38.04 26.82
CA GLN A 63 17.93 37.73 26.59
C GLN A 63 18.63 37.28 27.87
N CYS A 64 18.48 38.04 28.96
CA CYS A 64 19.10 37.74 30.25
C CYS A 64 18.68 36.37 30.78
N ARG A 65 17.39 36.02 30.64
CA ARG A 65 16.85 34.72 31.08
C ARG A 65 17.35 33.54 30.23
N LEU A 66 17.43 33.71 28.91
CA LEU A 66 18.00 32.70 28.02
C LEU A 66 19.49 32.46 28.31
N GLU A 67 20.24 33.53 28.62
CA GLU A 67 21.65 33.45 29.01
C GLU A 67 21.84 32.71 30.34
N GLU A 68 20.99 32.98 31.35
CA GLU A 68 20.96 32.27 32.63
C GLU A 68 20.66 30.76 32.46
N ALA A 69 19.82 30.40 31.49
CA ALA A 69 19.47 29.01 31.17
C ALA A 69 20.56 28.25 30.39
N SER A 70 21.61 28.94 29.93
CA SER A 70 22.65 28.36 29.03
C SER A 70 22.07 27.78 27.73
N GLU A 71 20.95 28.32 27.26
CA GLU A 71 20.28 27.88 26.04
C GLU A 71 20.89 28.56 24.80
N ASP A 72 21.76 27.85 24.08
CA ASP A 72 22.29 28.28 22.79
C ASP A 72 21.27 27.99 21.66
N THR A 73 20.21 28.80 21.62
CA THR A 73 19.07 28.66 20.68
C THR A 73 19.08 29.76 19.61
N GLU A 74 18.38 29.52 18.49
CA GLU A 74 18.21 30.56 17.46
C GLU A 74 17.42 31.78 17.97
N LEU A 75 16.54 31.54 18.94
CA LEU A 75 15.81 32.57 19.66
C LEU A 75 16.78 33.51 20.39
N TYR A 76 17.74 32.95 21.16
CA TYR A 76 18.76 33.75 21.85
C TYR A 76 19.56 34.61 20.88
N ALA A 77 20.06 34.01 19.79
CA ALA A 77 20.85 34.74 18.79
C ALA A 77 20.07 35.91 18.15
N SER A 78 18.78 35.72 17.88
CA SER A 78 17.90 36.75 17.30
C SER A 78 17.65 37.90 18.27
N ILE A 79 17.34 37.58 19.52
CA ILE A 79 17.11 38.59 20.57
C ILE A 79 18.41 39.35 20.87
N GLN A 80 19.53 38.66 21.03
CA GLN A 80 20.83 39.29 21.29
C GLN A 80 21.21 40.27 20.17
N LYS A 81 21.04 39.89 18.89
CA LYS A 81 21.29 40.79 17.76
C LYS A 81 20.45 42.06 17.86
N PHE A 82 19.16 41.92 18.17
CA PHE A 82 18.26 43.05 18.33
C PHE A 82 18.68 43.99 19.47
N VAL A 83 18.95 43.44 20.66
CA VAL A 83 19.33 44.22 21.85
C VAL A 83 20.65 44.98 21.63
N ILE A 84 21.60 44.40 20.89
CA ILE A 84 22.87 45.08 20.56
C ILE A 84 22.66 46.22 19.54
N THR A 85 21.79 46.00 18.54
CA THR A 85 21.65 46.91 17.38
C THR A 85 20.70 48.07 17.65
N MET A 86 19.64 47.85 18.43
CA MET A 86 18.57 48.83 18.63
C MET A 86 19.04 50.17 19.21
N PRO A 87 19.94 50.24 20.21
CA PRO A 87 20.40 51.51 20.78
C PRO A 87 21.07 52.44 19.75
N GLU A 88 21.91 51.89 18.87
CA GLU A 88 22.60 52.65 17.82
C GLU A 88 21.61 53.22 16.79
N LYS A 89 20.65 52.40 16.35
CA LYS A 89 19.61 52.85 15.42
C LYS A 89 18.72 53.92 16.06
N PHE A 90 18.32 53.72 17.31
CA PHE A 90 17.50 54.69 18.05
C PHE A 90 18.22 56.04 18.21
N GLN A 91 19.53 56.03 18.50
CA GLN A 91 20.33 57.26 18.61
C GLN A 91 20.36 58.03 17.29
N THR A 92 20.49 57.33 16.16
CA THR A 92 20.50 57.94 14.83
C THR A 92 19.15 58.57 14.48
N LEU A 93 18.04 57.90 14.82
CA LEU A 93 16.70 58.47 14.66
C LEU A 93 16.55 59.77 15.47
N ASN A 94 16.95 59.76 16.75
CA ASN A 94 16.86 60.96 17.59
C ASN A 94 17.69 62.11 17.02
N GLN A 95 18.86 61.84 16.46
CA GLN A 95 19.66 62.87 15.82
C GLN A 95 18.94 63.52 14.63
N PHE A 96 18.28 62.75 13.76
CA PHE A 96 17.48 63.33 12.68
C PHE A 96 16.30 64.16 13.18
N ILE A 97 15.69 63.75 14.28
CA ILE A 97 14.60 64.49 14.91
C ILE A 97 15.11 65.81 15.52
N ASP A 98 16.23 65.78 16.24
CA ASP A 98 16.86 66.95 16.86
C ASP A 98 17.36 67.96 15.81
N ASP A 99 17.86 67.46 14.67
CA ASP A 99 18.33 68.26 13.53
C ASP A 99 17.17 68.72 12.60
N GLU A 100 15.91 68.50 12.98
CA GLU A 100 14.70 68.80 12.19
C GLU A 100 14.69 68.19 10.76
N CYS A 101 15.43 67.09 10.57
CA CYS A 101 15.58 66.37 9.31
C CYS A 101 14.47 65.30 9.15
N TYR A 102 13.22 65.75 9.10
CA TYR A 102 12.04 64.86 9.15
C TYR A 102 11.93 63.86 7.99
N VAL A 103 12.37 64.24 6.79
CA VAL A 103 12.37 63.32 5.63
C VAL A 103 13.36 62.17 5.86
N GLN A 104 14.55 62.47 6.37
CA GLN A 104 15.54 61.46 6.75
C GLN A 104 15.06 60.61 7.92
N ALA A 105 14.39 61.21 8.91
CA ALA A 105 13.76 60.47 10.01
C ALA A 105 12.67 59.50 9.50
N ALA A 106 11.85 59.94 8.53
CA ALA A 106 10.84 59.11 7.88
C ALA A 106 11.46 57.90 7.17
N ASP A 107 12.46 58.14 6.31
CA ASP A 107 13.18 57.08 5.60
C ASP A 107 13.83 56.11 6.59
N TYR A 108 14.45 56.62 7.66
CA TYR A 108 15.11 55.80 8.67
C TYR A 108 14.12 54.93 9.46
N LEU A 109 12.96 55.49 9.85
CA LEU A 109 11.88 54.72 10.46
C LEU A 109 11.42 53.59 9.54
N LYS A 110 11.16 53.91 8.27
CA LYS A 110 10.55 53.00 7.29
C LYS A 110 11.47 51.90 6.79
N TYR A 111 12.76 52.19 6.61
CA TYR A 111 13.69 51.26 5.97
C TYR A 111 14.70 50.63 6.95
N GLU A 112 15.08 51.33 8.03
CA GLU A 112 16.11 50.84 8.96
C GLU A 112 15.51 50.23 10.23
N LEU A 113 14.60 50.95 10.90
CA LEU A 113 14.00 50.47 12.16
C LEU A 113 12.93 49.40 11.93
N VAL A 114 12.04 49.63 10.97
CA VAL A 114 11.09 48.60 10.51
C VAL A 114 11.80 47.30 10.11
N SER A 115 12.92 47.40 9.38
CA SER A 115 13.69 46.22 8.99
C SER A 115 14.23 45.48 10.22
N LEU A 116 14.74 46.20 11.23
CA LEU A 116 15.20 45.58 12.48
C LEU A 116 14.07 44.88 13.26
N PHE A 117 12.86 45.47 13.31
CA PHE A 117 11.70 44.84 13.94
C PHE A 117 11.22 43.61 13.17
N GLN A 118 11.25 43.66 11.84
CA GLN A 118 10.92 42.53 10.98
C GLN A 118 11.92 41.38 11.17
N GLU A 119 13.22 41.67 11.25
CA GLU A 119 14.23 40.66 11.55
C GLU A 119 14.00 39.97 12.90
N LEU A 120 13.66 40.75 13.95
CA LEU A 120 13.31 40.19 15.25
C LEU A 120 12.04 39.34 15.15
N ALA A 121 10.99 39.84 14.50
CA ALA A 121 9.73 39.12 14.33
C ALA A 121 9.93 37.78 13.60
N ILE A 122 10.77 37.75 12.56
CA ILE A 122 11.16 36.51 11.87
C ILE A 122 11.85 35.55 12.84
N GLY A 123 12.82 36.02 13.61
CA GLY A 123 13.53 35.18 14.60
C GLY A 123 12.63 34.64 15.71
N LEU A 124 11.57 35.36 16.09
CA LEU A 124 10.58 34.89 17.06
C LEU A 124 9.61 33.88 16.43
N GLY A 125 9.24 34.09 15.16
CA GLY A 125 8.26 33.27 14.45
C GLY A 125 6.81 33.59 14.77
N GLU A 126 5.89 32.74 14.32
CA GLU A 126 4.46 32.91 14.55
C GLU A 126 4.06 32.66 16.02
N SER A 127 2.98 33.34 16.44
CA SER A 127 2.34 33.13 17.74
C SER A 127 1.82 31.70 17.90
N ASN A 128 1.82 31.18 19.12
CA ASN A 128 1.26 29.86 19.43
C ASN A 128 -0.21 29.76 19.05
N SER A 129 -0.98 30.82 19.29
CA SER A 129 -2.41 30.87 18.95
C SER A 129 -2.69 30.62 17.46
N VAL A 130 -1.92 31.25 16.56
CA VAL A 130 -2.03 31.05 15.10
C VAL A 130 -1.68 29.61 14.71
N ARG A 131 -0.58 29.06 15.26
CA ARG A 131 -0.14 27.69 14.97
C ARG A 131 -1.16 26.63 15.41
N GLU A 132 -1.75 26.81 16.59
CA GLU A 132 -2.79 25.91 17.10
C GLU A 132 -4.12 26.07 16.34
N GLN A 133 -4.47 27.28 15.90
CA GLN A 133 -5.61 27.47 15.01
C GLN A 133 -5.40 26.73 13.67
N GLN A 134 -4.20 26.83 13.09
CA GLN A 134 -3.86 26.12 11.86
C GLN A 134 -3.91 24.59 12.03
N LEU A 135 -3.43 24.09 13.17
CA LEU A 135 -3.52 22.67 13.53
C LEU A 135 -4.97 22.18 13.57
N VAL A 136 -5.87 22.94 14.21
CA VAL A 136 -7.30 22.60 14.28
C VAL A 136 -7.93 22.53 12.89
N VAL A 137 -7.65 23.51 12.02
CA VAL A 137 -8.13 23.53 10.63
C VAL A 137 -7.65 22.29 9.86
N ASN A 138 -6.36 21.97 9.98
CA ASN A 138 -5.77 20.82 9.30
C ASN A 138 -6.28 19.48 9.86
N LEU A 139 -6.53 19.37 11.17
CA LEU A 139 -7.14 18.18 11.77
C LEU A 139 -8.52 17.90 11.19
N ALA A 140 -9.38 18.92 11.08
CA ALA A 140 -10.70 18.79 10.47
C ALA A 140 -10.63 18.37 8.99
N PHE A 141 -9.67 18.91 8.25
CA PHE A 141 -9.41 18.49 6.87
C PHE A 141 -9.00 17.02 6.75
N LEU A 142 -8.09 16.56 7.62
CA LEU A 142 -7.63 15.16 7.64
C LEU A 142 -8.74 14.20 8.08
N GLU A 143 -9.57 14.55 9.06
CA GLU A 143 -10.70 13.73 9.49
C GLU A 143 -11.62 13.41 8.32
N LYS A 144 -11.91 14.42 7.48
CA LYS A 144 -12.78 14.27 6.31
C LYS A 144 -12.12 13.52 5.15
N LYS A 145 -10.86 13.84 4.81
CA LYS A 145 -10.21 13.35 3.57
C LYS A 145 -9.28 12.15 3.79
N TYR A 146 -8.63 12.07 4.95
CA TYR A 146 -7.64 11.04 5.28
C TYR A 146 -7.83 10.51 6.73
N PRO A 147 -8.97 9.89 7.06
CA PRO A 147 -9.34 9.54 8.44
C PRO A 147 -8.34 8.60 9.13
N LYS A 148 -7.67 7.75 8.36
CA LYS A 148 -6.62 6.87 8.89
C LYS A 148 -5.36 7.65 9.31
N VAL A 149 -5.01 8.72 8.60
CA VAL A 149 -3.88 9.59 8.95
C VAL A 149 -4.25 10.43 10.16
N HIS A 150 -5.49 10.97 10.20
CA HIS A 150 -6.02 11.68 11.36
C HIS A 150 -5.83 10.89 12.66
N LYS A 151 -6.14 9.58 12.66
CA LYS A 151 -5.91 8.71 13.83
C LYS A 151 -4.44 8.63 14.26
N VAL A 152 -3.52 8.44 13.31
CA VAL A 152 -2.07 8.38 13.58
C VAL A 152 -1.57 9.69 14.18
N VAL A 153 -2.05 10.82 13.66
CA VAL A 153 -1.71 12.15 14.16
C VAL A 153 -2.19 12.34 15.60
N LEU A 154 -3.43 11.97 15.92
CA LEU A 154 -3.96 12.07 17.29
C LEU A 154 -3.19 11.22 18.29
N GLU A 155 -2.75 10.02 17.88
CA GLU A 155 -1.90 9.15 18.71
C GLU A 155 -0.52 9.77 18.94
N ALA A 156 0.08 10.37 17.91
CA ALA A 156 1.40 11.00 18.01
C ALA A 156 1.40 12.29 18.84
N MET A 157 0.29 13.04 18.87
CA MET A 157 0.12 14.21 19.73
C MET A 157 0.18 13.88 21.24
N GLN A 158 0.01 12.61 21.60
CA GLN A 158 0.12 12.14 23.00
C GLN A 158 1.55 11.75 23.38
N GLN A 159 2.49 11.75 22.43
CA GLN A 159 3.88 11.37 22.65
C GLN A 159 4.76 12.63 22.83
N GLU A 160 5.83 12.52 23.62
CA GLU A 160 6.82 13.60 23.74
C GLU A 160 7.51 13.85 22.40
N ASP A 161 7.66 15.14 22.03
CA ASP A 161 8.32 15.54 20.78
C ASP A 161 9.82 15.19 20.85
N ALA A 162 10.34 14.64 19.76
CA ALA A 162 11.71 14.15 19.65
C ALA A 162 12.76 15.27 19.45
N GLY A 163 12.47 16.48 19.96
CA GLY A 163 13.36 17.63 19.89
C GLY A 163 13.37 18.37 18.54
N HIS A 164 12.27 18.31 17.78
CA HIS A 164 12.14 19.15 16.58
C HIS A 164 11.73 20.57 16.95
N GLU A 165 12.34 21.57 16.33
CA GLU A 165 12.07 22.98 16.62
C GLU A 165 11.60 23.71 15.36
N ILE A 166 10.39 24.26 15.38
CA ILE A 166 9.90 25.12 14.30
C ILE A 166 10.67 26.44 14.38
N ILE A 167 11.44 26.71 13.34
CA ILE A 167 12.27 27.91 13.17
C ILE A 167 11.82 28.65 11.90
N TYR A 168 12.44 29.79 11.62
CA TYR A 168 12.09 30.60 10.45
C TYR A 168 13.35 31.03 9.70
N SER A 169 13.35 30.83 8.39
CA SER A 169 14.44 31.26 7.53
C SER A 169 14.50 32.79 7.44
N LYS A 170 15.62 33.35 6.97
CA LYS A 170 15.86 34.80 6.91
C LYS A 170 14.82 35.57 6.09
N ASN A 171 14.14 34.91 5.16
CA ASN A 171 13.03 35.47 4.38
C ASN A 171 11.65 35.31 5.05
N GLY A 172 11.59 34.86 6.31
CA GLY A 172 10.37 34.73 7.11
C GLY A 172 9.56 33.47 6.86
N PHE A 173 10.00 32.56 5.98
CA PHE A 173 9.28 31.30 5.77
C PHE A 173 9.59 30.28 6.87
N PRO A 174 8.58 29.49 7.31
CA PRO A 174 8.78 28.39 8.24
C PRO A 174 9.86 27.41 7.79
N ASN A 175 10.62 26.91 8.75
CA ASN A 175 11.61 25.87 8.58
C ASN A 175 11.61 25.00 9.84
N LEU A 176 12.39 23.92 9.85
CA LEU A 176 12.38 22.96 10.94
C LEU A 176 13.81 22.54 11.26
N SER A 177 14.18 22.67 12.53
CA SER A 177 15.42 22.13 13.05
C SER A 177 15.21 20.70 13.51
N LEU A 178 16.10 19.82 13.09
CA LEU A 178 16.01 18.37 13.23
C LEU A 178 17.34 17.81 13.73
N TYR A 179 17.33 16.60 14.28
CA TYR A 179 18.54 15.85 14.59
C TYR A 179 18.66 14.64 13.67
N THR A 180 19.86 14.41 13.12
CA THR A 180 20.17 13.14 12.45
C THR A 180 20.26 12.00 13.46
N ILE A 181 20.31 10.74 12.98
CA ILE A 181 20.56 9.57 13.83
C ILE A 181 21.85 9.73 14.66
N ASP A 182 22.86 10.41 14.11
CA ASP A 182 24.12 10.73 14.77
C ASP A 182 24.05 11.95 15.70
N GLN A 183 22.84 12.41 16.06
CA GLN A 183 22.59 13.57 16.92
C GLN A 183 23.19 14.89 16.41
N LYS A 184 23.33 15.03 15.08
CA LYS A 184 23.75 16.31 14.48
C LYS A 184 22.54 17.16 14.14
N LYS A 185 22.53 18.40 14.63
CA LYS A 185 21.51 19.40 14.27
C LYS A 185 21.61 19.72 12.78
N VAL A 186 20.49 19.60 12.07
CA VAL A 186 20.33 19.91 10.64
C VAL A 186 19.00 20.59 10.41
N HIS A 187 18.92 21.46 9.41
CA HIS A 187 17.65 22.11 9.04
C HIS A 187 17.02 21.40 7.85
N LEU A 188 15.69 21.36 7.86
CA LEU A 188 14.89 20.69 6.83
C LEU A 188 15.05 21.36 5.46
N TYR A 189 15.18 22.70 5.46
CA TYR A 189 15.43 23.54 4.29
C TYR A 189 16.53 24.57 4.55
N SER A 190 16.88 25.33 3.51
CA SER A 190 17.76 26.50 3.51
C SER A 190 17.35 27.55 4.54
N ASP A 191 18.32 27.96 5.36
CA ASP A 191 18.16 29.02 6.37
C ASP A 191 17.89 30.40 5.76
N TYR A 192 18.20 30.57 4.47
CA TYR A 192 18.00 31.85 3.78
C TYR A 192 16.67 31.88 3.05
N ASP A 193 16.41 30.85 2.24
CA ASP A 193 15.24 30.80 1.38
C ASP A 193 14.83 29.34 1.04
N PRO A 194 13.87 28.78 1.79
CA PRO A 194 13.35 27.43 1.54
C PRO A 194 12.67 27.27 0.18
N GLN A 195 12.00 28.32 -0.31
CA GLN A 195 11.27 28.26 -1.58
C GLN A 195 12.23 28.21 -2.76
N HIS A 196 13.29 29.03 -2.74
CA HIS A 196 14.31 29.02 -3.79
C HIS A 196 15.12 27.70 -3.82
N GLU A 197 15.37 27.07 -2.68
CA GLU A 197 15.92 25.70 -2.66
C GLU A 197 14.99 24.71 -3.38
N ALA A 198 13.71 24.71 -3.01
CA ALA A 198 12.72 23.82 -3.61
C ALA A 198 12.52 24.07 -5.11
N GLU A 199 12.60 25.33 -5.55
CA GLU A 199 12.53 25.73 -6.95
C GLU A 199 13.69 25.14 -7.75
N ARG A 200 14.93 25.29 -7.25
CA ARG A 200 16.12 24.71 -7.90
C ARG A 200 16.06 23.19 -7.95
N TRP A 201 15.55 22.56 -6.89
CA TRP A 201 15.32 21.11 -6.88
C TRP A 201 14.31 20.69 -7.95
N ALA A 202 13.15 21.35 -8.03
CA ALA A 202 12.13 21.06 -9.04
C ALA A 202 12.65 21.29 -10.47
N ALA A 203 13.40 22.37 -10.70
CA ALA A 203 14.02 22.67 -11.99
C ALA A 203 15.00 21.56 -12.43
N SER A 204 15.75 20.97 -11.50
CA SER A 204 16.67 19.85 -11.80
C SER A 204 15.95 18.56 -12.24
N LEU A 205 14.64 18.44 -11.97
CA LEU A 205 13.85 17.26 -12.24
C LEU A 205 13.03 17.35 -13.53
N VAL A 206 12.95 18.52 -14.17
CA VAL A 206 12.07 18.76 -15.35
C VAL A 206 12.26 17.70 -16.44
N GLU A 207 13.51 17.42 -16.85
CA GLU A 207 13.78 16.40 -17.87
C GLU A 207 13.46 14.98 -17.40
N LYS A 208 13.80 14.65 -16.15
CA LYS A 208 13.49 13.33 -15.55
C LYS A 208 11.99 13.07 -15.51
N LEU A 209 11.24 14.14 -15.27
CA LEU A 209 9.81 14.11 -15.02
C LEU A 209 8.97 14.22 -16.29
N LYS A 210 9.53 14.67 -17.41
CA LYS A 210 8.79 15.02 -18.64
C LYS A 210 7.71 14.00 -19.05
N ASP A 211 8.04 12.71 -19.02
CA ASP A 211 7.14 11.62 -19.45
C ASP A 211 6.54 10.81 -18.28
N LYS A 212 6.59 11.35 -17.06
CA LYS A 212 6.15 10.66 -15.83
C LYS A 212 4.81 11.19 -15.35
N SER A 213 3.75 10.42 -15.53
CA SER A 213 2.38 10.77 -15.12
C SER A 213 2.10 10.51 -13.64
N ASN A 214 2.92 9.67 -12.98
CA ASN A 214 2.74 9.28 -11.58
C ASN A 214 3.99 9.62 -10.76
N LEU A 215 3.79 10.19 -9.56
CA LEU A 215 4.85 10.54 -8.64
C LEU A 215 4.60 9.93 -7.25
N ILE A 216 5.64 9.36 -6.66
CA ILE A 216 5.64 8.94 -5.25
C ILE A 216 6.63 9.82 -4.50
N PHE A 217 6.15 10.63 -3.57
CA PHE A 217 6.96 11.49 -2.70
C PHE A 217 7.30 10.79 -1.40
N TYR A 218 8.60 10.73 -1.11
CA TYR A 218 9.14 10.38 0.20
C TYR A 218 9.56 11.65 0.94
N GLY A 219 8.82 11.97 1.99
CA GLY A 219 8.83 13.23 2.71
C GLY A 219 7.85 14.24 2.10
N LEU A 220 6.95 14.77 2.92
CA LEU A 220 6.22 16.01 2.65
C LEU A 220 7.04 17.21 3.13
N GLY A 221 7.69 17.08 4.29
CA GLY A 221 8.25 18.21 5.01
C GLY A 221 7.17 19.27 5.26
N LEU A 222 7.52 20.55 5.05
CA LEU A 222 6.59 21.69 5.07
C LEU A 222 5.98 21.98 3.68
N GLY A 223 6.06 21.04 2.72
CA GLY A 223 5.35 21.13 1.45
C GLY A 223 5.99 21.97 0.34
N TYR A 224 7.10 22.68 0.57
CA TYR A 224 7.71 23.54 -0.46
C TYR A 224 8.06 22.80 -1.76
N HIS A 225 8.66 21.62 -1.67
CA HIS A 225 8.98 20.79 -2.85
C HIS A 225 7.72 20.35 -3.62
N LEU A 226 6.64 20.01 -2.89
CA LEU A 226 5.36 19.66 -3.50
C LEU A 226 4.77 20.86 -4.24
N THR A 227 4.78 22.05 -3.61
CA THR A 227 4.30 23.29 -4.23
C THR A 227 5.00 23.57 -5.56
N GLN A 228 6.33 23.43 -5.62
CA GLN A 228 7.10 23.68 -6.85
C GLN A 228 6.81 22.64 -7.94
N ILE A 229 6.62 21.37 -7.58
CA ILE A 229 6.24 20.34 -8.54
C ILE A 229 4.81 20.54 -9.05
N LEU A 230 3.87 20.94 -8.20
CA LEU A 230 2.50 21.27 -8.61
C LEU A 230 2.45 22.53 -9.48
N ALA A 231 3.38 23.48 -9.32
CA ALA A 231 3.48 24.64 -10.21
C ALA A 231 3.87 24.22 -11.64
N LEU A 232 4.76 23.23 -11.79
CA LEU A 232 5.17 22.68 -13.07
C LEU A 232 4.16 21.69 -13.66
N TYR A 233 3.54 20.87 -12.80
CA TYR A 233 2.74 19.72 -13.22
C TYR A 233 1.53 19.48 -12.28
N ARG A 234 0.38 20.04 -12.63
CA ARG A 234 -0.87 19.90 -11.86
C ARG A 234 -1.65 18.62 -12.13
N ASP A 235 -1.37 17.98 -13.26
CA ASP A 235 -2.12 16.85 -13.80
C ASP A 235 -1.61 15.49 -13.33
N ARG A 236 -0.45 15.45 -12.67
CA ARG A 236 0.19 14.21 -12.21
C ARG A 236 -0.52 13.62 -11.00
N ARG A 237 -0.61 12.29 -10.98
CA ARG A 237 -1.09 11.54 -9.81
C ARG A 237 0.02 11.43 -8.78
N ILE A 238 -0.29 11.75 -7.52
CA ILE A 238 0.71 11.82 -6.45
C ILE A 238 0.31 10.93 -5.29
N ILE A 239 1.27 10.19 -4.74
CA ILE A 239 1.21 9.65 -3.38
C ILE A 239 2.28 10.32 -2.53
N ILE A 240 1.93 10.65 -1.30
CA ILE A 240 2.83 11.29 -0.35
C ILE A 240 3.03 10.36 0.85
N ILE A 241 4.28 10.11 1.19
CA ILE A 241 4.69 9.30 2.33
C ILE A 241 5.57 10.15 3.22
N GLU A 242 5.06 10.60 4.37
CA GLU A 242 5.84 11.30 5.37
C GLU A 242 6.29 10.31 6.47
N PRO A 243 7.55 9.84 6.46
CA PRO A 243 7.98 8.80 7.39
C PRO A 243 8.05 9.27 8.84
N ASN A 244 8.12 10.58 9.11
CA ASN A 244 8.23 11.12 10.47
C ASN A 244 6.96 11.90 10.84
N VAL A 245 6.17 11.33 11.76
CA VAL A 245 4.91 11.93 12.21
C VAL A 245 5.12 13.30 12.86
N GLN A 246 6.27 13.55 13.50
CA GLN A 246 6.56 14.85 14.13
C GLN A 246 6.85 15.93 13.09
N ILE A 247 7.53 15.60 11.98
CA ILE A 247 7.69 16.54 10.84
C ILE A 247 6.32 16.87 10.24
N PHE A 248 5.43 15.87 10.12
CA PHE A 248 4.07 16.09 9.64
C PHE A 248 3.25 17.01 10.59
N LEU A 249 3.37 16.81 11.90
CA LEU A 249 2.75 17.67 12.91
C LEU A 249 3.25 19.12 12.83
N ALA A 250 4.56 19.32 12.63
CA ALA A 250 5.13 20.65 12.41
C ALA A 250 4.56 21.31 11.15
N ALA A 251 4.39 20.55 10.06
CA ALA A 251 3.73 21.03 8.85
C ALA A 251 2.26 21.40 9.10
N MET A 252 1.52 20.61 9.87
CA MET A 252 0.13 20.91 10.24
C MET A 252 -0.02 22.20 11.06
N ARG A 253 1.03 22.65 11.74
CA ARG A 253 1.03 23.90 12.51
C ARG A 253 1.40 25.14 11.70
N THR A 254 2.10 24.97 10.57
CA THR A 254 2.69 26.09 9.81
C THR A 254 2.22 26.18 8.36
N VAL A 255 1.51 25.16 7.86
CA VAL A 255 1.09 25.06 6.46
C VAL A 255 -0.40 24.74 6.39
N ASP A 256 -1.14 25.48 5.56
CA ASP A 256 -2.51 25.12 5.20
C ASP A 256 -2.50 23.91 4.24
N LEU A 257 -2.79 22.72 4.77
CA LEU A 257 -2.80 21.48 3.98
C LEU A 257 -3.99 21.44 3.02
N GLN A 258 -5.11 22.09 3.36
CA GLN A 258 -6.26 22.17 2.47
C GLN A 258 -5.91 22.98 1.23
N GLN A 259 -5.22 24.11 1.39
CA GLN A 259 -4.72 24.91 0.28
C GLN A 259 -3.66 24.15 -0.52
N LEU A 260 -2.68 23.53 0.15
CA LEU A 260 -1.59 22.79 -0.51
C LEU A 260 -2.12 21.62 -1.35
N PHE A 261 -3.10 20.87 -0.83
CA PHE A 261 -3.64 19.69 -1.49
C PHE A 261 -4.83 19.98 -2.39
N GLY A 262 -5.46 21.15 -2.27
CA GLY A 262 -6.71 21.48 -2.95
C GLY A 262 -6.61 21.49 -4.48
N THR A 263 -5.41 21.73 -5.02
CA THR A 263 -5.15 21.77 -6.47
C THR A 263 -4.47 20.52 -7.02
N ALA A 264 -4.15 19.55 -6.16
CA ALA A 264 -3.32 18.41 -6.48
C ALA A 264 -4.15 17.12 -6.63
N LYS A 265 -3.79 16.26 -7.60
CA LYS A 265 -4.32 14.90 -7.72
C LYS A 265 -3.62 13.94 -6.75
N ILE A 266 -3.70 14.26 -5.45
CA ILE A 266 -3.18 13.39 -4.38
C ILE A 266 -4.14 12.22 -4.20
N THR A 267 -3.65 11.04 -4.52
CA THR A 267 -4.40 9.79 -4.48
C THR A 267 -4.37 9.13 -3.11
N ASP A 268 -3.25 9.27 -2.39
CA ASP A 268 -3.09 8.73 -1.04
C ASP A 268 -2.04 9.52 -0.24
N LEU A 269 -2.20 9.49 1.08
CA LEU A 269 -1.28 10.05 2.07
C LEU A 269 -1.02 9.00 3.15
N ALA A 270 0.26 8.70 3.40
CA ALA A 270 0.69 7.90 4.55
C ALA A 270 1.65 8.70 5.42
N VAL A 271 1.49 8.57 6.73
CA VAL A 271 2.32 9.24 7.73
C VAL A 271 2.77 8.20 8.75
N GLY A 272 4.07 8.16 9.04
CA GLY A 272 4.71 7.19 9.93
C GLY A 272 5.17 5.89 9.25
N THR A 273 5.45 4.87 10.06
CA THR A 273 6.11 3.62 9.63
C THR A 273 5.18 2.41 9.71
N ASP A 274 4.40 2.16 8.65
CA ASP A 274 3.70 0.89 8.43
C ASP A 274 4.01 0.36 7.02
N ASN A 275 5.03 -0.49 6.91
CA ASN A 275 5.53 -0.98 5.63
C ASN A 275 4.49 -1.83 4.88
N LEU A 276 3.67 -2.62 5.59
CA LEU A 276 2.67 -3.51 4.96
C LEU A 276 1.54 -2.71 4.33
N ARG A 277 1.07 -1.70 5.05
CA ARG A 277 0.08 -0.75 4.50
C ARG A 277 0.62 -0.01 3.29
N THR A 278 1.91 0.33 3.30
CA THR A 278 2.56 1.06 2.21
C THR A 278 2.62 0.22 0.93
N GLU A 279 2.90 -1.08 1.00
CA GLU A 279 2.90 -1.97 -0.17
C GLU A 279 1.51 -2.08 -0.83
N TYR A 280 0.45 -2.23 -0.04
CA TYR A 280 -0.93 -2.30 -0.57
C TYR A 280 -1.33 -0.98 -1.27
N VAL A 281 -0.99 0.16 -0.66
CA VAL A 281 -1.22 1.49 -1.24
C VAL A 281 -0.50 1.61 -2.59
N PHE A 282 0.76 1.16 -2.68
CA PHE A 282 1.49 1.15 -3.95
C PHE A 282 0.88 0.21 -4.99
N TYR A 283 0.48 -1.00 -4.60
CA TYR A 283 -0.19 -1.93 -5.51
C TYR A 283 -1.43 -1.29 -6.15
N ARG A 284 -2.30 -0.67 -5.33
CA ARG A 284 -3.49 0.07 -5.81
C ARG A 284 -3.12 1.24 -6.69
N PHE A 285 -2.06 1.97 -6.33
CA PHE A 285 -1.58 3.11 -7.10
C PHE A 285 -1.13 2.73 -8.51
N PHE A 286 -0.40 1.63 -8.64
CA PHE A 286 0.03 1.08 -9.91
C PHE A 286 -1.15 0.51 -10.70
N GLN A 287 -2.12 -0.12 -10.03
CA GLN A 287 -3.32 -0.67 -10.64
C GLN A 287 -4.15 0.41 -11.34
N SER A 288 -4.39 1.56 -10.71
CA SER A 288 -5.23 2.63 -11.26
C SER A 288 -4.46 3.72 -12.04
N GLY A 289 -3.13 3.64 -12.11
CA GLY A 289 -2.30 4.62 -12.82
C GLY A 289 -2.09 4.32 -14.30
N LYS A 290 -2.06 5.37 -15.14
CA LYS A 290 -1.54 5.30 -16.52
C LYS A 290 -0.11 5.81 -16.54
N GLY A 291 0.73 5.27 -17.43
CA GLY A 291 2.09 5.75 -17.67
C GLY A 291 3.10 5.45 -16.54
N ASP A 292 4.30 5.99 -16.68
CA ASP A 292 5.42 5.68 -15.81
C ASP A 292 5.31 6.33 -14.42
N THR A 293 5.95 5.70 -13.44
CA THR A 293 6.06 6.21 -12.08
C THR A 293 7.48 6.65 -11.77
N GLU A 294 7.63 7.79 -11.11
CA GLU A 294 8.90 8.26 -10.57
C GLU A 294 8.85 8.40 -9.05
N VAL A 295 9.93 8.00 -8.37
CA VAL A 295 10.06 8.15 -6.93
C VAL A 295 10.92 9.36 -6.62
N LEU A 296 10.36 10.32 -5.89
CA LEU A 296 11.00 11.54 -5.48
C LEU A 296 11.25 11.49 -3.97
N SER A 297 12.42 11.96 -3.54
CA SER A 297 12.73 12.14 -2.11
C SER A 297 13.17 13.57 -1.87
N ILE A 298 12.64 14.19 -0.82
CA ILE A 298 13.13 15.51 -0.38
C ILE A 298 14.62 15.38 0.02
N PRO A 299 15.51 16.28 -0.43
CA PRO A 299 16.96 16.11 -0.30
C PRO A 299 17.47 15.77 1.12
N VAL A 300 16.93 16.44 2.14
CA VAL A 300 17.36 16.26 3.55
C VAL A 300 17.08 14.85 4.10
N TYR A 301 16.08 14.14 3.58
CA TYR A 301 15.76 12.77 4.04
C TYR A 301 16.87 11.77 3.71
N ASN A 302 17.70 12.05 2.69
CA ASN A 302 18.91 11.27 2.42
C ASN A 302 19.93 11.36 3.58
N LYS A 303 19.89 12.44 4.37
CA LYS A 303 20.81 12.68 5.49
C LYS A 303 20.22 12.26 6.83
N LEU A 304 18.90 12.39 7.00
CA LEU A 304 18.22 12.02 8.25
C LEU A 304 18.31 10.52 8.51
N ASP A 305 17.93 9.71 7.52
CA ASP A 305 17.94 8.25 7.64
C ASP A 305 18.10 7.59 6.26
N PRO A 306 19.34 7.38 5.79
CA PRO A 306 19.61 6.73 4.51
C PRO A 306 19.04 5.30 4.45
N HIS A 307 19.00 4.58 5.57
CA HIS A 307 18.54 3.21 5.64
C HIS A 307 17.02 3.12 5.44
N LYS A 308 16.23 3.99 6.09
CA LYS A 308 14.78 4.06 5.85
C LYS A 308 14.45 4.42 4.41
N LEU A 309 15.18 5.37 3.82
CA LEU A 309 14.96 5.72 2.41
C LEU A 309 15.31 4.56 1.45
N ALA A 310 16.39 3.82 1.72
CA ALA A 310 16.74 2.64 0.94
C ALA A 310 15.65 1.56 1.03
N ASN A 311 15.20 1.24 2.26
CA ASN A 311 14.12 0.29 2.50
C ASN A 311 12.80 0.74 1.83
N PHE A 312 12.50 2.03 1.86
CA PHE A 312 11.36 2.60 1.16
C PHE A 312 11.42 2.37 -0.35
N ARG A 313 12.56 2.68 -0.98
CA ARG A 313 12.74 2.46 -2.43
C ARG A 313 12.59 0.98 -2.78
N GLU A 314 13.15 0.10 -1.95
CA GLU A 314 13.02 -1.34 -2.12
C GLU A 314 11.55 -1.78 -2.03
N THR A 315 10.79 -1.23 -1.09
CA THR A 315 9.35 -1.49 -0.90
C THR A 315 8.55 -1.07 -2.14
N VAL A 316 8.81 0.11 -2.70
CA VAL A 316 8.16 0.59 -3.94
C VAL A 316 8.46 -0.36 -5.11
N VAL A 317 9.72 -0.75 -5.28
CA VAL A 317 10.15 -1.67 -6.34
C VAL A 317 9.48 -3.03 -6.18
N LYS A 318 9.43 -3.56 -4.96
CA LYS A 318 8.75 -4.83 -4.64
C LYS A 318 7.26 -4.77 -5.01
N ALA A 319 6.54 -3.73 -4.57
CA ALA A 319 5.12 -3.57 -4.88
C ALA A 319 4.86 -3.44 -6.40
N MET A 320 5.74 -2.74 -7.13
CA MET A 320 5.67 -2.64 -8.58
C MET A 320 5.87 -4.00 -9.25
N TYR A 321 6.85 -4.79 -8.81
CA TYR A 321 7.06 -6.14 -9.34
C TYR A 321 5.89 -7.06 -9.03
N SER A 322 5.36 -7.05 -7.80
CA SER A 322 4.17 -7.82 -7.45
C SER A 322 2.99 -7.47 -8.35
N TYR A 323 2.76 -6.18 -8.61
CA TYR A 323 1.76 -5.73 -9.56
C TYR A 323 1.98 -6.28 -10.99
N VAL A 324 3.21 -6.19 -11.51
CA VAL A 324 3.55 -6.69 -12.86
C VAL A 324 3.42 -8.22 -12.95
N LEU A 325 3.81 -8.97 -11.91
CA LEU A 325 3.68 -10.42 -11.85
C LEU A 325 2.20 -10.84 -11.83
N SER A 326 1.37 -10.19 -11.01
CA SER A 326 -0.07 -10.42 -10.98
C SER A 326 -0.72 -10.15 -12.34
N MET A 327 -0.34 -9.05 -13.00
CA MET A 327 -0.79 -8.75 -14.36
C MET A 327 -0.41 -9.85 -15.35
N ARG A 328 0.85 -10.28 -15.36
CA ARG A 328 1.33 -11.37 -16.24
C ARG A 328 0.58 -12.66 -16.00
N ALA A 329 0.40 -13.07 -14.74
CA ALA A 329 -0.38 -14.26 -14.40
C ALA A 329 -1.77 -14.18 -15.06
N ASN A 330 -2.51 -13.08 -14.84
CA ASN A 330 -3.82 -12.88 -15.45
C ASN A 330 -3.80 -12.97 -16.99
N ILE A 331 -2.78 -12.41 -17.68
CA ILE A 331 -2.65 -12.51 -19.15
C ILE A 331 -2.58 -13.97 -19.60
N TYR A 332 -1.75 -14.76 -18.94
CA TYR A 332 -1.40 -16.09 -19.43
C TYR A 332 -2.36 -17.18 -18.98
N THR A 333 -3.06 -17.00 -17.85
CA THR A 333 -3.83 -18.10 -17.22
C THR A 333 -5.33 -17.87 -17.14
N SER A 334 -5.88 -16.68 -17.40
CA SER A 334 -7.32 -16.41 -17.21
C SER A 334 -8.24 -17.35 -18.02
N LYS A 335 -7.89 -17.61 -19.29
CA LYS A 335 -8.60 -18.59 -20.14
C LYS A 335 -8.55 -20.01 -19.57
N GLN A 336 -7.38 -20.41 -19.07
CA GLN A 336 -7.21 -21.73 -18.47
C GLN A 336 -8.02 -21.84 -17.18
N TRP A 337 -7.97 -20.83 -16.31
CA TRP A 337 -8.73 -20.82 -15.06
C TRP A 337 -10.23 -20.91 -15.31
N ILE A 338 -10.79 -20.14 -16.24
CA ILE A 338 -12.23 -20.23 -16.56
C ILE A 338 -12.59 -21.60 -17.11
N THR A 339 -11.78 -22.15 -18.01
CA THR A 339 -11.96 -23.52 -18.51
C THR A 339 -11.99 -24.52 -17.36
N ASN A 340 -11.01 -24.44 -16.46
CA ASN A 340 -10.90 -25.33 -15.31
C ASN A 340 -12.09 -25.19 -14.37
N MET A 341 -12.47 -23.96 -13.99
CA MET A 341 -13.60 -23.71 -13.08
C MET A 341 -14.92 -24.25 -13.64
N LEU A 342 -15.20 -24.01 -14.93
CA LEU A 342 -16.41 -24.51 -15.59
C LEU A 342 -16.40 -26.04 -15.73
N ASN A 343 -15.28 -26.64 -16.11
CA ASN A 343 -15.17 -28.10 -16.25
C ASN A 343 -15.17 -28.82 -14.89
N ASN A 344 -14.58 -28.21 -13.85
CA ASN A 344 -14.55 -28.74 -12.50
C ASN A 344 -15.89 -28.65 -11.80
N ALA A 345 -16.77 -27.71 -12.15
CA ALA A 345 -18.08 -27.56 -11.51
C ALA A 345 -18.85 -28.89 -11.41
N ALA A 346 -18.78 -29.71 -12.46
CA ALA A 346 -19.39 -31.04 -12.49
C ALA A 346 -18.78 -32.00 -11.45
N VAL A 347 -17.45 -32.05 -11.36
CA VAL A 347 -16.73 -32.90 -10.40
C VAL A 347 -17.00 -32.41 -8.97
N LEU A 348 -16.97 -31.10 -8.76
CA LEU A 348 -17.20 -30.44 -7.47
C LEU A 348 -18.60 -30.66 -6.91
N ALA A 349 -19.58 -30.96 -7.76
CA ALA A 349 -20.92 -31.34 -7.35
C ALA A 349 -20.93 -32.63 -6.52
N ASP A 350 -20.02 -33.55 -6.85
CA ASP A 350 -19.92 -34.86 -6.23
C ASP A 350 -18.76 -34.97 -5.22
N THR A 351 -17.80 -34.05 -5.23
CA THR A 351 -16.74 -34.04 -4.22
C THR A 351 -17.22 -33.41 -2.91
N PRO A 352 -16.77 -33.91 -1.75
CA PRO A 352 -17.09 -33.27 -0.49
C PRO A 352 -16.35 -31.96 -0.28
N SER A 353 -17.06 -31.01 0.30
CA SER A 353 -16.49 -29.75 0.78
C SER A 353 -15.65 -29.99 2.03
N LEU A 354 -14.52 -29.27 2.15
CA LEU A 354 -13.69 -29.23 3.36
C LEU A 354 -14.48 -28.77 4.60
N TYR A 355 -15.67 -28.17 4.43
CA TYR A 355 -16.55 -27.72 5.50
C TYR A 355 -16.71 -28.73 6.65
N GLY A 356 -16.92 -30.01 6.32
CA GLY A 356 -17.11 -31.06 7.33
C GLY A 356 -15.93 -31.24 8.28
N MET A 357 -14.73 -30.84 7.86
CA MET A 357 -13.50 -30.95 8.63
C MET A 357 -13.18 -29.74 9.50
N LYS A 358 -14.04 -28.71 9.50
CA LYS A 358 -13.85 -27.53 10.36
C LYS A 358 -13.64 -27.94 11.82
N ASP A 359 -12.54 -27.48 12.40
CA ASP A 359 -12.11 -27.74 13.78
C ASP A 359 -11.92 -29.22 14.19
N LYS A 360 -11.94 -30.18 13.26
CA LYS A 360 -11.85 -31.63 13.58
C LYS A 360 -10.46 -32.12 13.96
N LEU A 361 -9.43 -31.37 13.62
CA LEU A 361 -8.01 -31.65 13.90
C LEU A 361 -7.43 -30.72 14.97
N ALA A 362 -8.27 -30.08 15.81
CA ALA A 362 -7.81 -29.13 16.82
C ALA A 362 -6.84 -29.70 17.87
N HIS A 363 -6.80 -31.02 18.02
CA HIS A 363 -5.90 -31.75 18.92
C HIS A 363 -4.58 -32.18 18.25
N MET A 364 -4.41 -31.93 16.94
CA MET A 364 -3.23 -32.33 16.18
C MET A 364 -2.33 -31.13 15.87
N THR A 365 -1.02 -31.38 15.83
CA THR A 365 -0.04 -30.49 15.19
C THR A 365 -0.01 -30.80 13.70
N ALA A 366 -0.07 -29.77 12.85
CA ALA A 366 0.11 -29.93 11.41
C ALA A 366 1.56 -29.67 11.01
N VAL A 367 2.07 -30.43 10.03
CA VAL A 367 3.38 -30.17 9.41
C VAL A 367 3.16 -29.89 7.93
N VAL A 368 3.34 -28.63 7.54
CA VAL A 368 3.22 -28.15 6.16
C VAL A 368 4.57 -28.28 5.46
N VAL A 369 4.65 -29.22 4.52
CA VAL A 369 5.90 -29.58 3.84
C VAL A 369 6.03 -28.82 2.52
N GLY A 370 7.16 -28.14 2.35
CA GLY A 370 7.60 -27.45 1.13
C GLY A 370 8.71 -28.21 0.40
N ALA A 371 9.11 -27.72 -0.78
CA ALA A 371 10.13 -28.37 -1.62
C ALA A 371 11.54 -27.78 -1.46
N GLY A 372 11.79 -26.99 -0.41
CA GLY A 372 13.07 -26.32 -0.18
C GLY A 372 14.23 -27.30 0.08
N PRO A 373 15.48 -26.94 -0.28
CA PRO A 373 16.70 -27.66 0.09
C PRO A 373 16.77 -28.20 1.52
N SER A 374 16.34 -27.43 2.54
CA SER A 374 16.43 -27.83 3.95
C SER A 374 15.66 -29.10 4.26
N LEU A 375 14.62 -29.42 3.47
CA LEU A 375 13.83 -30.63 3.66
C LEU A 375 14.70 -31.89 3.61
N GLU A 376 15.78 -31.91 2.82
CA GLU A 376 16.64 -33.09 2.68
C GLU A 376 17.27 -33.53 4.00
N ALA A 377 17.68 -32.59 4.84
CA ALA A 377 18.24 -32.88 6.16
C ALA A 377 17.19 -33.47 7.12
N ASP A 378 15.93 -33.11 6.91
CA ASP A 378 14.81 -33.39 7.80
C ASP A 378 14.00 -34.64 7.39
N ILE A 379 14.31 -35.30 6.27
CA ILE A 379 13.53 -36.41 5.72
C ILE A 379 13.29 -37.55 6.72
N GLU A 380 14.35 -37.96 7.43
CA GLU A 380 14.24 -39.06 8.39
C GLU A 380 13.36 -38.68 9.60
N LEU A 381 13.38 -37.40 10.00
CA LEU A 381 12.56 -36.87 11.08
C LEU A 381 11.10 -36.75 10.63
N LEU A 382 10.87 -36.24 9.41
CA LEU A 382 9.55 -36.15 8.81
C LEU A 382 8.90 -37.54 8.69
N ARG A 383 9.68 -38.58 8.36
CA ARG A 383 9.18 -39.96 8.31
C ARG A 383 8.67 -40.43 9.67
N LYS A 384 9.37 -40.10 10.76
CA LYS A 384 8.94 -40.44 12.13
C LYS A 384 7.73 -39.61 12.54
N LEU A 385 7.74 -38.30 12.26
CA LEU A 385 6.64 -37.37 12.55
C LEU A 385 5.32 -37.76 11.89
N LYS A 386 5.33 -38.54 10.79
CA LYS A 386 4.10 -39.03 10.16
C LYS A 386 3.19 -39.75 11.16
N ASN A 387 3.74 -40.48 12.13
CA ASN A 387 2.94 -41.18 13.12
C ASN A 387 2.53 -40.29 14.30
N HIS A 388 2.90 -39.01 14.29
CA HIS A 388 2.70 -38.10 15.42
C HIS A 388 2.07 -36.74 15.06
N ALA A 389 2.01 -36.42 13.77
CA ALA A 389 1.55 -35.13 13.27
C ALA A 389 0.81 -35.25 11.94
N PHE A 390 -0.10 -34.31 11.69
CA PHE A 390 -0.82 -34.21 10.43
C PHE A 390 0.07 -33.59 9.34
N ILE A 391 0.76 -34.44 8.58
CA ILE A 391 1.56 -34.04 7.41
C ILE A 391 0.67 -33.60 6.22
N ILE A 392 0.82 -32.35 5.80
CA ILE A 392 0.16 -31.76 4.63
C ILE A 392 1.22 -31.25 3.64
N ALA A 393 1.05 -31.51 2.34
CA ALA A 393 2.02 -31.16 1.32
C ALA A 393 1.38 -30.45 0.13
N ALA A 394 2.04 -29.41 -0.38
CA ALA A 394 1.62 -28.78 -1.63
C ALA A 394 1.90 -29.71 -2.84
N GLY A 395 1.10 -29.60 -3.90
CA GLY A 395 1.14 -30.51 -5.05
C GLY A 395 2.50 -30.60 -5.74
N SER A 396 3.24 -29.49 -5.80
CA SER A 396 4.61 -29.45 -6.36
C SER A 396 5.63 -30.26 -5.57
N VAL A 397 5.38 -30.54 -4.29
CA VAL A 397 6.28 -31.26 -3.37
C VAL A 397 6.17 -32.78 -3.55
N ILE A 398 5.18 -33.25 -4.31
CA ILE A 398 4.88 -34.69 -4.46
C ILE A 398 6.05 -35.50 -5.02
N GLN A 399 6.85 -34.92 -5.92
CA GLN A 399 8.05 -35.57 -6.48
C GLN A 399 9.14 -35.77 -5.42
N SER A 400 9.42 -34.74 -4.61
CA SER A 400 10.39 -34.81 -3.53
C SER A 400 9.98 -35.88 -2.52
N LEU A 401 8.71 -35.91 -2.12
CA LEU A 401 8.21 -36.92 -1.20
C LEU A 401 8.18 -38.33 -1.81
N LYS A 402 7.94 -38.46 -3.14
CA LYS A 402 8.06 -39.75 -3.85
C LYS A 402 9.49 -40.29 -3.79
N LYS A 403 10.50 -39.44 -4.01
CA LYS A 403 11.92 -39.83 -3.94
C LYS A 403 12.29 -40.45 -2.59
N TYR A 404 11.74 -39.92 -1.50
CA TYR A 404 12.05 -40.35 -0.14
C TYR A 404 11.03 -41.33 0.46
N GLU A 405 10.08 -41.81 -0.35
CA GLU A 405 9.03 -42.74 0.05
C GLU A 405 8.19 -42.25 1.25
N ILE A 406 7.98 -40.94 1.31
CA ILE A 406 7.11 -40.30 2.32
C ILE A 406 5.74 -40.06 1.69
N GLU A 407 4.69 -40.45 2.40
CA GLU A 407 3.31 -40.19 2.01
C GLU A 407 2.68 -39.22 3.01
N PRO A 408 2.29 -38.00 2.57
CA PRO A 408 1.54 -37.09 3.42
C PRO A 408 0.12 -37.61 3.66
N HIS A 409 -0.54 -37.08 4.69
CA HIS A 409 -1.95 -37.38 4.96
C HIS A 409 -2.89 -36.60 4.03
N LEU A 410 -2.45 -35.43 3.55
CA LEU A 410 -3.21 -34.60 2.64
C LEU A 410 -2.27 -33.94 1.63
N ILE A 411 -2.64 -33.99 0.34
CA ILE A 411 -2.04 -33.19 -0.71
C ILE A 411 -2.96 -32.00 -0.99
N VAL A 412 -2.38 -30.82 -1.20
CA VAL A 412 -3.11 -29.62 -1.61
C VAL A 412 -2.62 -29.18 -2.98
N CYS A 413 -3.51 -29.11 -3.97
CA CYS A 413 -3.15 -28.67 -5.31
C CYS A 413 -4.09 -27.59 -5.83
N VAL A 414 -3.50 -26.52 -6.36
CA VAL A 414 -4.21 -25.35 -6.88
C VAL A 414 -3.80 -24.98 -8.30
N ASP A 415 -2.77 -25.66 -8.81
CA ASP A 415 -2.14 -25.31 -10.06
C ASP A 415 -3.00 -25.77 -11.24
N GLY A 416 -3.39 -24.81 -12.07
CA GLY A 416 -4.25 -25.00 -13.22
C GLY A 416 -3.53 -25.37 -14.51
N THR A 417 -2.21 -25.63 -14.47
CA THR A 417 -1.38 -25.81 -15.66
C THR A 417 -1.27 -27.26 -16.13
N ASP A 418 -1.04 -27.43 -17.44
CA ASP A 418 -0.74 -28.73 -18.05
C ASP A 418 0.48 -29.41 -17.42
N THR A 419 1.48 -28.64 -16.99
CA THR A 419 2.67 -29.17 -16.31
C THR A 419 2.30 -29.87 -15.01
N MET A 420 1.34 -29.34 -14.25
CA MET A 420 0.86 -30.00 -13.04
C MET A 420 0.09 -31.28 -13.37
N TYR A 421 -0.68 -31.31 -14.46
CA TYR A 421 -1.34 -32.53 -14.92
C TYR A 421 -0.33 -33.63 -15.31
N GLU A 422 0.74 -33.28 -16.04
CA GLU A 422 1.83 -34.20 -16.34
C GLU A 422 2.53 -34.72 -15.07
N LEU A 423 2.62 -33.89 -14.03
CA LEU A 423 3.21 -34.27 -12.74
C LEU A 423 2.38 -35.35 -12.05
N PHE A 424 1.07 -35.13 -11.95
CA PHE A 424 0.13 -36.03 -11.26
C PHE A 424 -0.08 -37.33 -12.04
N SER A 425 -0.13 -37.28 -13.37
CA SER A 425 -0.29 -38.47 -14.22
C SER A 425 0.89 -39.46 -14.16
N ARG A 426 2.08 -39.00 -13.73
CA ARG A 426 3.26 -39.86 -13.48
C ARG A 426 3.35 -40.39 -12.04
N SER A 427 2.38 -40.07 -11.19
CA SER A 427 2.39 -40.45 -9.77
C SER A 427 1.44 -41.61 -9.51
N ASP A 428 1.91 -42.65 -8.83
CA ASP A 428 1.07 -43.80 -8.44
C ASP A 428 0.24 -43.51 -7.16
N LYS A 429 0.30 -42.28 -6.64
CA LYS A 429 -0.27 -41.82 -5.36
C LYS A 429 -1.73 -41.35 -5.52
N HIS A 430 -2.54 -42.11 -6.26
CA HIS A 430 -3.96 -41.78 -6.47
C HIS A 430 -4.82 -41.91 -5.21
N ASN A 431 -4.35 -42.67 -4.20
CA ASN A 431 -5.12 -42.95 -2.98
C ASN A 431 -4.96 -41.90 -1.87
N ILE A 432 -3.95 -41.03 -1.95
CA ILE A 432 -3.76 -39.98 -0.95
C ILE A 432 -4.85 -38.91 -1.12
N PRO A 433 -5.53 -38.48 -0.05
CA PRO A 433 -6.51 -37.41 -0.13
C PRO A 433 -5.95 -36.15 -0.80
N LEU A 434 -6.72 -35.57 -1.73
CA LEU A 434 -6.37 -34.36 -2.46
C LEU A 434 -7.37 -33.25 -2.15
N LEU A 435 -6.93 -32.21 -1.46
CA LEU A 435 -7.64 -30.95 -1.38
C LEU A 435 -7.32 -30.09 -2.60
N CYS A 436 -8.34 -29.71 -3.36
CA CYS A 436 -8.20 -28.81 -4.49
C CYS A 436 -9.04 -27.54 -4.33
N VAL A 437 -8.73 -26.57 -5.20
CA VAL A 437 -9.63 -25.47 -5.52
C VAL A 437 -10.14 -25.64 -6.94
N SER A 438 -11.25 -24.98 -7.26
CA SER A 438 -11.90 -24.96 -8.57
C SER A 438 -11.00 -24.66 -9.77
N GLN A 439 -9.90 -23.93 -9.59
CA GLN A 439 -8.97 -23.56 -10.66
C GLN A 439 -7.95 -24.65 -11.01
N ILE A 440 -7.90 -25.75 -10.26
CA ILE A 440 -7.01 -26.89 -10.52
C ILE A 440 -7.21 -27.41 -11.95
N GLU A 441 -6.16 -27.95 -12.56
CA GLU A 441 -6.30 -28.56 -13.88
C GLU A 441 -7.33 -29.70 -13.83
N TYR A 442 -8.41 -29.60 -14.62
CA TYR A 442 -9.61 -30.42 -14.47
C TYR A 442 -9.34 -31.92 -14.68
N ARG A 443 -8.40 -32.27 -15.56
CA ARG A 443 -8.01 -33.68 -15.80
C ARG A 443 -7.34 -34.33 -14.58
N ILE A 444 -6.84 -33.55 -13.62
CA ILE A 444 -6.24 -34.09 -12.39
C ILE A 444 -7.30 -34.74 -11.50
N ILE A 445 -8.51 -34.18 -11.47
CA ILE A 445 -9.58 -34.61 -10.53
C ILE A 445 -10.71 -35.38 -11.21
N GLU A 446 -10.86 -35.31 -12.53
CA GLU A 446 -11.98 -35.88 -13.30
C GLU A 446 -12.35 -37.32 -12.91
N ASN A 447 -11.33 -38.17 -12.72
CA ASN A 447 -11.47 -39.58 -12.37
C ASN A 447 -10.67 -39.98 -11.13
N ARG A 448 -10.33 -39.02 -10.26
CA ARG A 448 -9.50 -39.29 -9.08
C ARG A 448 -10.38 -39.56 -7.85
N PRO A 449 -10.14 -40.64 -7.09
CA PRO A 449 -10.79 -40.85 -5.80
C PRO A 449 -10.19 -39.96 -4.70
N ASN A 450 -10.85 -39.88 -3.56
CA ASN A 450 -10.40 -39.15 -2.36
C ASN A 450 -10.10 -37.66 -2.61
N VAL A 451 -10.91 -37.02 -3.46
CA VAL A 451 -10.83 -35.58 -3.72
C VAL A 451 -11.80 -34.84 -2.81
N LEU A 452 -11.34 -33.76 -2.20
CA LEU A 452 -12.14 -32.81 -1.45
C LEU A 452 -11.82 -31.40 -1.95
N HIS A 453 -12.72 -30.46 -1.72
CA HIS A 453 -12.55 -29.11 -2.27
C HIS A 453 -12.73 -28.00 -1.25
N ALA A 454 -12.08 -26.89 -1.55
CA ALA A 454 -12.32 -25.58 -0.98
C ALA A 454 -12.29 -24.53 -2.11
N PHE A 455 -12.47 -23.27 -1.77
CA PHE A 455 -12.56 -22.19 -2.75
C PHE A 455 -11.61 -21.04 -2.45
N TYR A 456 -11.45 -20.14 -3.42
CA TYR A 456 -10.89 -18.83 -3.16
C TYR A 456 -12.00 -17.80 -3.02
N ASN A 457 -11.81 -16.83 -2.12
CA ASN A 457 -12.72 -15.69 -1.95
C ASN A 457 -12.89 -14.86 -3.23
N SER A 458 -11.91 -14.94 -4.14
CA SER A 458 -11.93 -14.24 -5.43
C SER A 458 -12.51 -15.07 -6.58
N ASP A 459 -13.00 -16.28 -6.34
CA ASP A 459 -13.59 -17.14 -7.37
C ASP A 459 -15.08 -16.82 -7.57
N LEU A 460 -15.34 -15.81 -8.41
CA LEU A 460 -16.69 -15.37 -8.73
C LEU A 460 -17.44 -16.37 -9.62
N VAL A 461 -16.74 -17.12 -10.47
CA VAL A 461 -17.34 -18.10 -11.40
C VAL A 461 -17.94 -19.26 -10.63
N THR A 462 -17.11 -19.98 -9.89
CA THR A 462 -17.56 -21.14 -9.12
C THR A 462 -18.41 -20.70 -7.95
N GLY A 463 -18.08 -19.56 -7.33
CA GLY A 463 -18.88 -18.98 -6.26
C GLY A 463 -20.33 -18.71 -6.68
N PHE A 464 -20.52 -18.19 -7.89
CA PHE A 464 -21.86 -18.10 -8.48
C PHE A 464 -22.43 -19.50 -8.72
N ILE A 465 -21.76 -20.38 -9.46
CA ILE A 465 -22.33 -21.70 -9.84
C ILE A 465 -22.81 -22.50 -8.62
N ILE A 466 -22.01 -22.58 -7.55
CA ILE A 466 -22.35 -23.42 -6.37
C ILE A 466 -23.33 -22.76 -5.40
N GLY A 467 -23.65 -21.47 -5.59
CA GLY A 467 -24.34 -20.68 -4.57
C GLY A 467 -23.55 -20.60 -3.28
N MET A 468 -22.29 -20.14 -3.38
CA MET A 468 -21.39 -20.03 -2.23
C MET A 468 -22.01 -19.16 -1.14
N ASN A 469 -21.90 -19.61 0.10
CA ASN A 469 -22.35 -18.91 1.29
C ASN A 469 -21.25 -18.93 2.36
N GLN A 470 -21.53 -18.30 3.51
CA GLN A 470 -20.58 -18.14 4.61
C GLN A 470 -20.06 -19.45 5.23
N ASP A 471 -20.76 -20.57 5.03
CA ASP A 471 -20.35 -21.87 5.55
C ASP A 471 -19.31 -22.53 4.63
N ASP A 472 -19.28 -22.17 3.34
CA ASP A 472 -18.32 -22.77 2.41
C ASP A 472 -16.88 -22.32 2.72
N PRO A 473 -15.92 -23.26 2.76
CA PRO A 473 -14.53 -22.96 3.05
C PRO A 473 -13.92 -22.18 1.87
N ALA A 474 -13.72 -20.88 2.09
CA ALA A 474 -13.13 -19.98 1.11
C ALA A 474 -11.89 -19.28 1.70
N PHE A 475 -10.81 -19.33 0.94
CA PHE A 475 -9.47 -18.93 1.36
C PHE A 475 -8.94 -17.77 0.51
N PHE A 476 -7.90 -17.10 1.00
CA PHE A 476 -7.20 -16.09 0.20
C PHE A 476 -6.19 -16.76 -0.74
N PRO A 477 -6.11 -16.33 -2.01
CA PRO A 477 -5.10 -16.85 -2.92
C PRO A 477 -3.70 -16.41 -2.51
N ASN A 478 -2.72 -17.29 -2.76
CA ASN A 478 -1.30 -17.04 -2.50
C ASN A 478 -0.45 -17.40 -3.73
N HIS A 479 0.74 -16.82 -3.85
CA HIS A 479 1.71 -17.17 -4.91
C HIS A 479 2.25 -18.62 -4.81
N SER A 480 1.97 -19.35 -3.73
CA SER A 480 2.38 -20.75 -3.52
C SER A 480 1.24 -21.56 -2.91
N GLY A 481 1.17 -22.85 -3.28
CA GLY A 481 0.27 -23.82 -2.65
C GLY A 481 0.51 -24.01 -1.14
N THR A 482 1.68 -23.61 -0.62
CA THR A 482 1.97 -23.59 0.82
C THR A 482 0.94 -22.76 1.59
N GLY A 483 0.57 -21.58 1.09
CA GLY A 483 -0.37 -20.69 1.79
C GLY A 483 -1.74 -21.34 1.97
N LEU A 484 -2.21 -22.09 0.97
CA LEU A 484 -3.45 -22.86 1.09
C LEU A 484 -3.31 -24.04 2.05
N CYS A 485 -2.15 -24.70 2.11
CA CYS A 485 -1.91 -25.75 3.12
C CYS A 485 -2.04 -25.20 4.54
N ILE A 486 -1.47 -24.02 4.80
CA ILE A 486 -1.53 -23.35 6.11
C ILE A 486 -2.98 -23.00 6.45
N GLN A 487 -3.69 -22.35 5.53
CA GLN A 487 -5.10 -21.97 5.73
C GLN A 487 -5.99 -23.20 5.94
N ALA A 488 -5.78 -24.29 5.20
CA ALA A 488 -6.53 -25.54 5.36
C ALA A 488 -6.26 -26.20 6.72
N ALA A 489 -5.01 -26.27 7.16
CA ALA A 489 -4.66 -26.80 8.48
C ALA A 489 -5.29 -25.97 9.62
N ALA A 490 -5.23 -24.65 9.52
CA ALA A 490 -5.87 -23.75 10.48
C ALA A 490 -7.41 -23.91 10.49
N TYR A 491 -8.03 -24.03 9.30
CA TYR A 491 -9.47 -24.27 9.16
C TYR A 491 -9.92 -25.59 9.79
N MET A 492 -9.09 -26.64 9.64
CA MET A 492 -9.33 -27.92 10.29
C MET A 492 -9.08 -27.88 11.81
N GLY A 493 -8.63 -26.74 12.36
CA GLY A 493 -8.57 -26.47 13.79
C GLY A 493 -7.18 -26.55 14.40
N CYS A 494 -6.16 -26.98 13.65
CA CYS A 494 -4.80 -27.18 14.17
C CYS A 494 -4.30 -25.88 14.83
N LYS A 495 -3.95 -25.97 16.13
CA LYS A 495 -3.47 -24.83 16.92
C LYS A 495 -1.96 -24.63 16.85
N GLU A 496 -1.26 -25.62 16.32
CA GLU A 496 0.17 -25.56 16.03
C GLU A 496 0.42 -26.03 14.60
N ILE A 497 1.12 -25.19 13.83
CA ILE A 497 1.44 -25.44 12.43
C ILE A 497 2.93 -25.26 12.22
N VAL A 498 3.60 -26.36 11.86
CA VAL A 498 5.03 -26.46 11.61
C VAL A 498 5.30 -26.34 10.12
N LEU A 499 6.13 -25.40 9.72
CA LEU A 499 6.56 -25.16 8.35
C LEU A 499 7.92 -25.84 8.13
N ALA A 500 7.94 -26.88 7.29
CA ALA A 500 9.13 -27.65 6.98
C ALA A 500 9.49 -27.52 5.49
N GLY A 501 10.76 -27.34 5.16
CA GLY A 501 11.19 -27.18 3.76
C GLY A 501 10.66 -25.91 3.08
N GLN A 502 10.36 -24.85 3.82
CA GLN A 502 9.92 -23.55 3.30
C GLN A 502 11.10 -22.56 3.22
N ASP A 503 12.11 -22.88 2.42
CA ASP A 503 13.36 -22.09 2.44
C ASP A 503 13.21 -20.68 1.87
N LEU A 504 12.38 -20.50 0.83
CA LEU A 504 12.04 -19.20 0.21
C LEU A 504 13.26 -18.33 -0.15
N SER A 505 14.41 -18.98 -0.32
CA SER A 505 15.73 -18.42 -0.54
C SER A 505 16.70 -19.53 -0.97
N TYR A 506 17.92 -19.14 -1.33
CA TYR A 506 18.97 -20.06 -1.80
C TYR A 506 20.12 -20.14 -0.79
N PRO A 507 20.01 -20.97 0.26
CA PRO A 507 21.10 -21.16 1.21
C PRO A 507 22.36 -21.69 0.52
N ASN A 508 23.52 -21.11 0.82
CA ASN A 508 24.82 -21.49 0.24
C ASN A 508 24.87 -21.50 -1.30
N GLY A 509 23.95 -20.78 -1.97
CA GLY A 509 23.83 -20.79 -3.43
C GLY A 509 23.22 -22.08 -4.01
N GLN A 510 22.66 -22.96 -3.17
CA GLN A 510 21.94 -24.15 -3.60
C GLN A 510 20.49 -23.81 -3.96
N ILE A 511 20.03 -24.30 -5.10
CA ILE A 511 18.74 -23.92 -5.70
C ILE A 511 17.59 -24.83 -5.21
N TYR A 512 17.83 -26.15 -5.00
CA TYR A 512 16.88 -27.14 -4.45
C TYR A 512 17.59 -28.31 -3.74
N ALA A 513 16.84 -29.13 -3.00
CA ALA A 513 17.30 -30.42 -2.42
C ALA A 513 17.80 -31.38 -3.51
N SER A 514 18.71 -32.30 -3.18
CA SER A 514 19.24 -33.27 -4.15
C SER A 514 18.08 -34.05 -4.78
N GLY A 515 18.07 -34.22 -6.12
CA GLY A 515 17.07 -35.03 -6.83
C GLY A 515 16.00 -34.29 -7.64
N ALA A 516 16.00 -32.96 -7.70
CA ALA A 516 15.25 -32.20 -8.71
C ALA A 516 15.91 -32.33 -10.11
N ALA A 517 15.92 -33.55 -10.67
CA ALA A 517 16.73 -33.94 -11.83
C ALA A 517 16.15 -33.51 -13.21
N HIS A 518 15.70 -32.27 -13.36
CA HIS A 518 15.04 -31.79 -14.59
C HIS A 518 15.52 -30.43 -15.14
N MET A 519 16.70 -29.95 -14.74
CA MET A 519 17.14 -28.59 -15.09
C MET A 519 18.47 -28.58 -15.86
N THR A 520 18.53 -27.81 -16.94
CA THR A 520 19.74 -27.58 -17.74
C THR A 520 20.63 -26.55 -17.06
N ASN A 521 21.96 -26.63 -17.24
CA ASN A 521 22.93 -25.66 -16.70
C ASN A 521 22.56 -24.19 -16.98
N LYS A 522 21.91 -23.93 -18.11
CA LYS A 522 21.41 -22.61 -18.50
C LYS A 522 20.40 -22.03 -17.50
N ARG A 523 19.50 -22.85 -16.98
CA ARG A 523 18.44 -22.41 -16.05
C ARG A 523 18.97 -22.14 -14.64
N GLU A 524 20.07 -22.80 -14.25
CA GLU A 524 20.79 -22.45 -13.01
C GLU A 524 21.51 -21.10 -13.09
N GLU A 525 22.11 -20.78 -14.25
CA GLU A 525 22.71 -19.46 -14.49
C GLU A 525 21.66 -18.35 -14.50
N GLU A 526 20.51 -18.58 -15.12
CA GLU A 526 19.36 -17.67 -15.11
C GLU A 526 18.90 -17.37 -13.67
N ILE A 527 18.66 -18.40 -12.85
CA ILE A 527 18.25 -18.23 -11.44
C ILE A 527 19.31 -17.47 -10.62
N ARG A 528 20.59 -17.77 -10.81
CA ARG A 528 21.68 -17.02 -10.16
C ARG A 528 21.69 -15.55 -10.56
N SER A 529 21.36 -15.24 -11.81
CA SER A 529 21.27 -13.87 -12.32
C SER A 529 20.04 -13.11 -11.80
N GLU A 530 18.96 -13.83 -11.47
CA GLU A 530 17.69 -13.31 -10.95
C GLU A 530 17.67 -13.15 -9.43
N ALA A 531 18.44 -13.96 -8.70
CA ALA A 531 18.53 -13.95 -7.24
C ALA A 531 19.34 -12.75 -6.70
N ARG A 532 18.81 -11.54 -6.90
CA ARG A 532 19.47 -10.27 -6.56
C ARG A 532 19.05 -9.70 -5.21
N LEU A 533 17.96 -10.19 -4.63
CA LEU A 533 17.47 -9.75 -3.33
C LEU A 533 18.12 -10.55 -2.22
N LEU A 534 18.15 -9.96 -1.02
CA LEU A 534 18.61 -10.62 0.20
C LEU A 534 17.44 -10.73 1.19
N VAL A 535 17.42 -11.83 1.94
CA VAL A 535 16.50 -12.06 3.05
C VAL A 535 17.27 -12.63 4.22
N ASP A 536 16.88 -12.26 5.43
CA ASP A 536 17.46 -12.84 6.64
C ASP A 536 17.08 -14.31 6.73
N ASN A 537 17.98 -15.14 7.24
CA ASN A 537 17.76 -16.56 7.48
C ASN A 537 17.68 -16.85 8.98
N VAL A 538 17.17 -18.04 9.32
CA VAL A 538 16.92 -18.44 10.72
C VAL A 538 18.20 -18.54 11.57
N GLN A 539 19.38 -18.58 10.95
CA GLN A 539 20.68 -18.59 11.62
C GLN A 539 21.24 -17.18 11.86
N GLY A 540 20.49 -16.12 11.54
CA GLY A 540 20.92 -14.71 11.71
C GLY A 540 21.86 -14.19 10.62
N SER A 541 22.02 -14.92 9.52
CA SER A 541 22.75 -14.47 8.32
C SER A 541 21.77 -14.16 7.17
N GLN A 542 22.26 -13.86 5.96
CA GLN A 542 21.40 -13.51 4.82
C GLN A 542 21.55 -14.50 3.67
N ASN A 543 20.42 -14.89 3.08
CA ASN A 543 20.36 -15.70 1.86
C ASN A 543 19.97 -14.84 0.65
N ARG A 544 20.43 -15.23 -0.54
CA ARG A 544 19.92 -14.66 -1.79
C ARG A 544 18.54 -15.22 -2.10
N THR A 545 17.68 -14.40 -2.69
CA THR A 545 16.35 -14.80 -3.14
C THR A 545 15.95 -14.09 -4.44
N THR A 546 15.02 -14.67 -5.19
CA THR A 546 14.41 -14.00 -6.34
C THR A 546 13.27 -13.08 -5.91
N VAL A 547 12.86 -12.19 -6.81
CA VAL A 547 11.66 -11.36 -6.62
C VAL A 547 10.42 -12.22 -6.35
N LEU A 548 10.26 -13.33 -7.07
CA LEU A 548 9.12 -14.24 -6.90
C LEU A 548 9.12 -14.93 -5.53
N MET A 549 10.25 -15.49 -5.10
CA MET A 549 10.34 -16.14 -3.78
C MET A 549 10.16 -15.14 -2.64
N HIS A 550 10.69 -13.92 -2.79
CA HIS A 550 10.44 -12.85 -1.83
C HIS A 550 8.95 -12.47 -1.77
N ALA A 551 8.26 -12.39 -2.92
CA ALA A 551 6.82 -12.15 -2.95
C ALA A 551 6.05 -13.30 -2.26
N THR A 552 6.44 -14.55 -2.51
CA THR A 552 5.89 -15.72 -1.82
C THR A 552 6.13 -15.69 -0.31
N LEU A 553 7.31 -15.27 0.15
CA LEU A 553 7.61 -15.08 1.57
C LEU A 553 6.64 -14.06 2.20
N ARG A 554 6.49 -12.89 1.57
CA ARG A 554 5.54 -11.86 2.04
C ARG A 554 4.10 -12.35 2.07
N ASP A 555 3.67 -13.08 1.05
CA ASP A 555 2.34 -13.67 1.00
C ASP A 555 2.09 -14.64 2.15
N ILE A 556 3.07 -15.48 2.48
CA ILE A 556 2.99 -16.39 3.62
C ILE A 556 2.90 -15.57 4.91
N GLU A 557 3.78 -14.60 5.13
CA GLU A 557 3.75 -13.72 6.31
C GLU A 557 2.40 -13.03 6.49
N ASN A 558 1.84 -12.47 5.41
CA ASN A 558 0.52 -11.84 5.41
C ASN A 558 -0.58 -12.86 5.74
N THR A 559 -0.47 -14.09 5.26
CA THR A 559 -1.41 -15.17 5.59
C THR A 559 -1.35 -15.48 7.08
N LEU A 560 -0.16 -15.59 7.65
CA LEU A 560 0.03 -15.84 9.09
C LEU A 560 -0.58 -14.71 9.93
N ASP A 561 -0.41 -13.45 9.53
CA ASP A 561 -1.00 -12.28 10.21
C ASP A 561 -2.53 -12.32 10.29
N THR A 562 -3.20 -12.97 9.33
CA THR A 562 -4.67 -13.06 9.31
C THR A 562 -5.23 -14.23 10.14
N ILE A 563 -4.39 -15.20 10.53
CA ILE A 563 -4.81 -16.40 11.24
C ILE A 563 -4.54 -16.22 12.73
N ASN A 564 -5.62 -16.03 13.51
CA ASN A 564 -5.54 -15.81 14.94
C ASN A 564 -5.54 -17.13 15.74
N GLY A 565 -4.82 -17.15 16.86
CA GLY A 565 -4.87 -18.26 17.83
C GLY A 565 -4.19 -19.54 17.33
N VAL A 566 -3.27 -19.43 16.38
CA VAL A 566 -2.41 -20.52 15.89
C VAL A 566 -0.96 -20.14 16.16
N HIS A 567 -0.20 -21.12 16.65
CA HIS A 567 1.24 -21.02 16.84
C HIS A 567 1.97 -21.55 15.59
N PHE A 568 2.78 -20.70 14.96
CA PHE A 568 3.52 -21.07 13.76
C PHE A 568 5.00 -21.28 14.07
N ILE A 569 5.53 -22.41 13.62
CA ILE A 569 6.91 -22.83 13.85
C ILE A 569 7.58 -23.03 12.50
N ASN A 570 8.82 -22.58 12.34
CA ASN A 570 9.64 -22.82 11.16
C ASN A 570 10.78 -23.78 11.52
N THR A 571 10.90 -24.91 10.81
CA THR A 571 12.00 -25.87 11.01
C THR A 571 13.06 -25.80 9.92
N SER A 572 12.87 -24.97 8.88
CA SER A 572 13.82 -24.83 7.78
C SER A 572 15.13 -24.18 8.24
N SER A 573 16.05 -25.01 8.72
CA SER A 573 17.31 -24.63 9.38
C SER A 573 18.25 -23.75 8.57
N LEU A 574 18.11 -23.77 7.25
CA LEU A 574 18.89 -22.96 6.30
C LEU A 574 18.03 -21.95 5.53
N GLY A 575 16.72 -21.94 5.77
CA GLY A 575 15.75 -21.13 5.04
C GLY A 575 15.69 -19.68 5.50
N ALA A 576 14.91 -18.89 4.76
CA ALA A 576 14.55 -17.53 5.14
C ALA A 576 13.84 -17.53 6.50
N ALA A 577 14.11 -16.52 7.31
CA ALA A 577 13.30 -16.22 8.47
C ALA A 577 11.92 -15.77 7.98
N ILE A 578 10.87 -16.38 8.53
CA ILE A 578 9.48 -16.07 8.19
C ILE A 578 8.90 -15.31 9.38
N ARG A 579 8.46 -14.07 9.18
CA ARG A 579 7.84 -13.29 10.25
C ARG A 579 6.63 -14.03 10.83
N ASN A 580 6.41 -13.87 12.13
CA ASN A 580 5.37 -14.56 12.92
C ASN A 580 5.58 -16.07 13.07
N THR A 581 6.82 -16.53 12.88
CA THR A 581 7.22 -17.90 13.22
C THR A 581 8.34 -17.88 14.25
N GLU A 582 8.41 -18.91 15.09
CA GLU A 582 9.63 -19.23 15.85
C GLU A 582 10.45 -20.29 15.10
N PHE A 583 11.78 -20.16 15.11
CA PHE A 583 12.64 -21.22 14.60
C PHE A 583 12.83 -22.30 15.68
N VAL A 584 12.47 -23.54 15.35
CA VAL A 584 12.70 -24.71 16.20
C VAL A 584 13.22 -25.86 15.32
N PRO A 585 14.35 -26.51 15.67
CA PRO A 585 14.83 -27.69 14.95
C PRO A 585 13.77 -28.80 14.89
N MET A 586 13.71 -29.54 13.77
CA MET A 586 12.68 -30.58 13.61
C MET A 586 12.85 -31.73 14.63
N GLU A 587 14.07 -31.96 15.12
CA GLU A 587 14.35 -32.93 16.18
C GLU A 587 13.58 -32.59 17.47
N ASP A 588 13.55 -31.31 17.84
CA ASP A 588 12.87 -30.85 19.05
C ASP A 588 11.35 -30.95 18.90
N ILE A 589 10.82 -30.76 17.69
CA ILE A 589 9.42 -31.00 17.36
C ILE A 589 9.07 -32.49 17.48
N LEU A 590 9.94 -33.37 17.00
CA LEU A 590 9.73 -34.82 17.15
C LEU A 590 9.71 -35.24 18.62
N VAL A 591 10.64 -34.74 19.44
CA VAL A 591 10.65 -35.01 20.89
C VAL A 591 9.38 -34.50 21.55
N LYS A 592 8.92 -33.29 21.21
CA LYS A 592 7.68 -32.72 21.74
C LYS A 592 6.44 -33.57 21.42
N LEU A 593 6.41 -34.19 20.24
CA LEU A 593 5.25 -34.94 19.74
C LEU A 593 5.38 -36.46 19.92
N GLU A 594 6.46 -36.97 20.51
CA GLU A 594 6.74 -38.41 20.57
C GLU A 594 5.66 -39.23 21.30
N HIS A 595 4.90 -38.59 22.20
CA HIS A 595 3.80 -39.22 22.93
C HIS A 595 2.43 -39.08 22.26
N ASN A 596 2.33 -38.29 21.19
CA ASN A 596 1.09 -38.08 20.45
C ASN A 596 1.04 -39.08 19.30
N GLU A 597 0.62 -40.32 19.55
CA GLU A 597 0.49 -41.32 18.47
C GLU A 597 -0.80 -41.10 17.66
N ILE A 598 -0.65 -41.09 16.34
CA ILE A 598 -1.75 -41.10 15.38
C ILE A 598 -1.89 -42.54 14.86
N GLU A 599 -3.01 -43.17 15.20
CA GLU A 599 -3.34 -44.50 14.69
C GLU A 599 -3.34 -44.53 13.15
N PRO A 600 -2.84 -45.62 12.52
CA PRO A 600 -2.90 -45.77 11.08
C PRO A 600 -4.32 -45.52 10.55
N HIS A 601 -4.44 -44.73 9.49
CA HIS A 601 -5.71 -44.37 8.85
C HIS A 601 -6.69 -43.52 9.66
N ALA A 602 -6.41 -43.13 10.91
CA ALA A 602 -7.33 -42.31 11.72
C ALA A 602 -7.79 -41.03 11.01
N ILE A 603 -6.89 -40.36 10.29
CA ILE A 603 -7.19 -39.14 9.54
C ILE A 603 -8.10 -39.43 8.34
N ASN A 604 -7.87 -40.55 7.65
CA ASN A 604 -8.76 -40.98 6.56
C ASN A 604 -10.15 -41.31 7.12
N GLU A 605 -10.24 -41.99 8.26
CA GLU A 605 -11.53 -42.27 8.93
C GLU A 605 -12.28 -40.99 9.30
N LEU A 606 -11.58 -39.95 9.76
CA LEU A 606 -12.17 -38.63 10.00
C LEU A 606 -12.72 -38.03 8.70
N PHE A 607 -11.97 -38.11 7.60
CA PHE A 607 -12.46 -37.69 6.28
C PHE A 607 -13.72 -38.47 5.88
N HIS A 608 -13.71 -39.81 5.93
CA HIS A 608 -14.91 -40.63 5.64
C HIS A 608 -16.10 -40.29 6.56
N THR A 609 -15.84 -39.97 7.82
CA THR A 609 -16.89 -39.70 8.82
C THR A 609 -17.55 -38.34 8.62
N HIS A 610 -16.78 -37.30 8.27
CA HIS A 610 -17.25 -35.92 8.31
C HIS A 610 -17.45 -35.27 6.94
N LEU A 611 -16.76 -35.75 5.90
CA LEU A 611 -16.87 -35.18 4.57
C LEU A 611 -18.13 -35.69 3.86
N ARG A 612 -18.92 -34.78 3.29
CA ARG A 612 -20.13 -35.11 2.53
C ARG A 612 -20.18 -34.29 1.24
N PRO A 613 -20.60 -34.90 0.12
CA PRO A 613 -20.86 -34.16 -1.10
C PRO A 613 -22.07 -33.25 -0.94
N TYR A 614 -22.30 -32.37 -1.91
CA TYR A 614 -23.49 -31.53 -1.92
C TYR A 614 -24.77 -32.35 -2.07
N ASP A 615 -25.86 -31.85 -1.47
CA ASP A 615 -27.18 -32.45 -1.59
C ASP A 615 -27.80 -32.22 -2.99
N ALA A 616 -28.91 -32.91 -3.25
CA ALA A 616 -29.57 -32.84 -4.55
C ALA A 616 -30.10 -31.43 -4.89
N GLU A 617 -30.53 -30.66 -3.89
CA GLU A 617 -30.99 -29.28 -4.07
C GLU A 617 -29.85 -28.38 -4.57
N ARG A 618 -28.68 -28.49 -3.94
CA ARG A 618 -27.51 -27.69 -4.31
C ARG A 618 -26.93 -28.12 -5.66
N LYS A 619 -26.95 -29.42 -5.99
CA LYS A 619 -26.60 -29.88 -7.36
C LYS A 619 -27.56 -29.32 -8.42
N LYS A 620 -28.86 -29.29 -8.13
CA LYS A 620 -29.85 -28.69 -9.04
C LYS A 620 -29.60 -27.19 -9.23
N LEU A 621 -29.34 -26.46 -8.14
CA LEU A 621 -28.98 -25.05 -8.19
C LEU A 621 -27.78 -24.78 -9.11
N MET A 622 -26.75 -25.64 -9.06
CA MET A 622 -25.57 -25.53 -9.92
C MET A 622 -25.91 -25.61 -11.41
N ILE A 623 -26.77 -26.56 -11.80
CA ILE A 623 -27.23 -26.71 -13.18
C ILE A 623 -28.04 -25.49 -13.61
N ASP A 624 -28.97 -25.05 -12.77
CA ASP A 624 -29.83 -23.90 -13.06
C ASP A 624 -28.97 -22.64 -13.25
N ARG A 625 -27.94 -22.43 -12.42
CA ARG A 625 -27.02 -21.31 -12.54
C ARG A 625 -26.10 -21.41 -13.77
N LEU A 626 -25.64 -22.60 -14.14
CA LEU A 626 -24.91 -22.79 -15.40
C LEU A 626 -25.79 -22.43 -16.62
N ALA A 627 -27.07 -22.82 -16.61
CA ALA A 627 -28.04 -22.43 -17.65
C ALA A 627 -28.32 -20.92 -17.65
N MET A 628 -28.33 -20.28 -16.48
CA MET A 628 -28.41 -18.82 -16.38
C MET A 628 -27.20 -18.14 -17.02
N LEU A 629 -25.98 -18.63 -16.78
CA LEU A 629 -24.77 -18.10 -17.44
C LEU A 629 -24.86 -18.24 -18.96
N GLN A 630 -25.35 -19.38 -19.46
CA GLN A 630 -25.52 -19.59 -20.91
C GLN A 630 -26.50 -18.57 -21.51
N THR A 631 -27.65 -18.35 -20.86
CA THR A 631 -28.66 -17.39 -21.32
C THR A 631 -28.15 -15.94 -21.19
N GLY A 632 -27.41 -15.65 -20.12
CA GLY A 632 -26.76 -14.37 -19.89
C GLY A 632 -25.76 -14.03 -20.99
N LEU A 633 -24.93 -14.97 -21.42
CA LEU A 633 -23.96 -14.76 -22.50
C LEU A 633 -24.63 -14.37 -23.82
N VAL A 634 -25.78 -14.98 -24.15
CA VAL A 634 -26.56 -14.61 -25.35
C VAL A 634 -27.02 -13.15 -25.26
N ARG A 635 -27.64 -12.76 -24.13
CA ARG A 635 -28.06 -11.37 -23.89
C ARG A 635 -26.88 -10.39 -23.95
N MET A 636 -25.74 -10.78 -23.42
CA MET A 636 -24.53 -9.96 -23.46
C MET A 636 -24.03 -9.77 -24.89
N GLY A 637 -24.11 -10.80 -25.73
CA GLY A 637 -23.81 -10.67 -27.17
C GLY A 637 -24.66 -9.61 -27.84
N GLU A 638 -25.98 -9.67 -27.63
CA GLU A 638 -26.93 -8.68 -28.17
C GLU A 638 -26.64 -7.25 -27.67
N ASN A 639 -26.31 -7.10 -26.38
CA ASN A 639 -25.95 -5.81 -25.79
C ASN A 639 -24.63 -5.27 -26.36
N LEU A 640 -23.62 -6.13 -26.52
CA LEU A 640 -22.32 -5.74 -27.06
C LEU A 640 -22.42 -5.30 -28.52
N GLU A 641 -23.21 -5.98 -29.34
CA GLU A 641 -23.49 -5.57 -30.73
C GLU A 641 -24.20 -4.19 -30.80
N GLN A 642 -25.18 -3.97 -29.92
CA GLN A 642 -25.86 -2.66 -29.82
C GLN A 642 -24.90 -1.55 -29.39
N LEU A 643 -24.07 -1.82 -28.37
CA LEU A 643 -23.05 -0.89 -27.88
C LEU A 643 -22.03 -0.55 -28.97
N GLU A 644 -21.49 -1.56 -29.66
CA GLU A 644 -20.54 -1.37 -30.76
C GLU A 644 -21.14 -0.49 -31.86
N SER A 645 -22.38 -0.78 -32.29
CA SER A 645 -23.07 0.01 -33.31
C SER A 645 -23.27 1.46 -32.87
N LYS A 646 -23.72 1.70 -31.62
CA LYS A 646 -23.94 3.06 -31.11
C LYS A 646 -22.63 3.83 -30.97
N LEU A 647 -21.61 3.20 -30.38
CA LEU A 647 -20.29 3.79 -30.20
C LEU A 647 -19.69 4.21 -31.55
N ASN A 648 -19.73 3.35 -32.58
CA ASN A 648 -19.17 3.66 -33.90
C ASN A 648 -19.87 4.82 -34.61
N LEU A 649 -21.18 5.02 -34.40
CA LEU A 649 -21.93 6.12 -35.00
C LEU A 649 -21.75 7.44 -34.23
N LEU A 650 -21.45 7.36 -32.93
CA LEU A 650 -21.39 8.48 -32.00
C LEU A 650 -20.53 9.67 -32.47
N PRO A 651 -19.33 9.49 -33.06
CA PRO A 651 -18.50 10.61 -33.52
C PRO A 651 -19.07 11.37 -34.73
N ALA A 652 -19.99 10.77 -35.48
CA ALA A 652 -20.57 11.34 -36.70
C ALA A 652 -21.90 12.09 -36.46
N MET A 653 -22.46 11.97 -35.25
CA MET A 653 -23.72 12.59 -34.82
C MET A 653 -23.57 14.06 -34.46
N ASP A 654 -24.66 14.82 -34.50
CA ASP A 654 -24.70 16.18 -33.96
C ASP A 654 -24.73 16.19 -32.41
N GLU A 655 -24.52 17.35 -31.78
CA GLU A 655 -24.44 17.46 -30.30
C GLU A 655 -25.70 16.96 -29.58
N VAL A 656 -26.89 17.16 -30.15
CA VAL A 656 -28.15 16.73 -29.50
C VAL A 656 -28.28 15.22 -29.60
N GLU A 657 -28.00 14.66 -30.78
CA GLU A 657 -27.97 13.22 -31.03
C GLU A 657 -26.91 12.51 -30.19
N GLN A 658 -25.73 13.11 -30.00
CA GLN A 658 -24.67 12.60 -29.14
C GLN A 658 -25.12 12.48 -27.69
N GLY A 659 -25.82 13.49 -27.16
CA GLY A 659 -26.36 13.45 -25.80
C GLY A 659 -27.30 12.27 -25.59
N ILE A 660 -28.27 12.10 -26.48
CA ILE A 660 -29.25 11.00 -26.44
C ILE A 660 -28.55 9.64 -26.57
N SER A 661 -27.65 9.49 -27.54
CA SER A 661 -26.94 8.23 -27.78
C SER A 661 -26.02 7.84 -26.60
N MET A 662 -25.40 8.81 -25.91
CA MET A 662 -24.64 8.54 -24.69
C MET A 662 -25.53 8.05 -23.53
N GLU A 663 -26.72 8.62 -23.34
CA GLU A 663 -27.69 8.13 -22.34
C GLU A 663 -28.11 6.69 -22.68
N GLU A 664 -28.42 6.40 -23.94
CA GLU A 664 -28.77 5.04 -24.38
C GLU A 664 -27.61 4.05 -24.22
N ILE A 665 -26.36 4.49 -24.43
CA ILE A 665 -25.16 3.67 -24.16
C ILE A 665 -25.07 3.36 -22.67
N GLU A 666 -25.28 4.34 -21.79
CA GLU A 666 -25.29 4.15 -20.34
C GLU A 666 -26.43 3.20 -19.89
N ASP A 667 -27.62 3.31 -20.49
CA ASP A 667 -28.78 2.45 -20.22
C ASP A 667 -28.53 0.98 -20.61
N ILE A 668 -27.67 0.71 -21.59
CA ILE A 668 -27.25 -0.65 -21.95
C ILE A 668 -26.08 -1.10 -21.09
N TRP A 669 -25.06 -0.24 -20.93
CA TRP A 669 -23.82 -0.56 -20.23
C TRP A 669 -24.03 -0.79 -18.73
N GLY A 670 -24.77 0.09 -18.05
CA GLY A 670 -24.99 0.04 -16.60
C GLY A 670 -25.57 -1.30 -16.14
N PRO A 671 -26.74 -1.72 -16.65
CA PRO A 671 -27.31 -3.03 -16.32
C PRO A 671 -26.44 -4.21 -16.76
N MET A 672 -25.64 -4.05 -17.82
CA MET A 672 -24.76 -5.12 -18.29
C MET A 672 -23.58 -5.36 -17.35
N VAL A 673 -22.95 -4.32 -16.80
CA VAL A 673 -21.82 -4.49 -15.86
C VAL A 673 -22.26 -5.00 -14.50
N ASP A 674 -23.50 -4.73 -14.11
CA ASP A 674 -24.12 -5.26 -12.88
C ASP A 674 -24.65 -6.70 -13.08
N ASP A 675 -24.68 -7.22 -14.31
CA ASP A 675 -25.14 -8.57 -14.59
C ASP A 675 -24.20 -9.62 -14.01
N VAL A 676 -24.78 -10.64 -13.37
CA VAL A 676 -23.99 -11.70 -12.74
C VAL A 676 -23.12 -12.48 -13.73
N THR A 677 -23.52 -12.57 -14.99
CA THR A 677 -22.73 -13.22 -16.05
C THR A 677 -21.52 -12.38 -16.42
N PHE A 678 -21.67 -11.05 -16.42
CA PHE A 678 -20.56 -10.13 -16.60
C PHE A 678 -19.53 -10.27 -15.47
N VAL A 679 -20.00 -10.15 -14.22
CA VAL A 679 -19.16 -10.23 -13.02
C VAL A 679 -18.50 -11.60 -12.89
N ALA A 680 -19.22 -12.69 -13.15
CA ALA A 680 -18.65 -14.02 -13.05
C ALA A 680 -17.64 -14.28 -14.19
N LEU A 681 -18.03 -14.07 -15.45
CA LEU A 681 -17.26 -14.55 -16.61
C LEU A 681 -16.38 -13.47 -17.24
N LEU A 682 -16.95 -12.33 -17.63
CA LEU A 682 -16.19 -11.29 -18.32
C LEU A 682 -15.16 -10.63 -17.39
N GLU A 683 -15.52 -10.31 -16.15
CA GLU A 683 -14.57 -9.69 -15.21
C GLU A 683 -13.37 -10.61 -14.93
N THR A 684 -13.64 -11.90 -14.78
CA THR A 684 -12.59 -12.92 -14.60
C THR A 684 -11.71 -13.07 -15.85
N LEU A 685 -12.30 -13.06 -17.06
CA LEU A 685 -11.56 -13.27 -18.32
C LEU A 685 -10.82 -12.01 -18.79
N MET A 686 -11.40 -10.84 -18.54
CA MET A 686 -11.03 -9.55 -19.13
C MET A 686 -10.53 -8.55 -18.10
N LYS A 687 -9.95 -9.04 -16.99
CA LYS A 687 -9.46 -8.20 -15.91
C LYS A 687 -8.54 -7.06 -16.37
N ILE A 688 -7.75 -7.28 -17.43
CA ILE A 688 -6.79 -6.29 -17.93
C ILE A 688 -7.47 -5.23 -18.79
N GLU A 689 -8.40 -5.64 -19.63
CA GLU A 689 -9.23 -4.71 -20.40
C GLU A 689 -10.10 -3.86 -19.47
N LEU A 690 -10.68 -4.45 -18.41
CA LEU A 690 -11.40 -3.71 -17.38
C LEU A 690 -10.50 -2.73 -16.64
N LEU A 691 -9.30 -3.14 -16.22
CA LEU A 691 -8.35 -2.22 -15.59
C LEU A 691 -7.97 -1.07 -16.53
N THR A 692 -7.87 -1.34 -17.84
CA THR A 692 -7.63 -0.30 -18.84
C THR A 692 -8.84 0.63 -18.96
N LEU A 693 -10.05 0.09 -18.98
CA LEU A 693 -11.29 0.87 -18.97
C LEU A 693 -11.36 1.78 -17.74
N ASP A 694 -11.22 1.22 -16.53
CA ASP A 694 -11.25 1.91 -15.23
C ASP A 694 -10.25 3.06 -15.16
N ARG A 695 -9.03 2.86 -15.71
CA ARG A 695 -8.01 3.92 -15.78
C ARG A 695 -8.46 5.10 -16.62
N ASN A 696 -9.27 4.88 -17.66
CA ASN A 696 -9.74 5.89 -18.58
C ASN A 696 -11.08 6.53 -18.15
N MET A 697 -11.87 5.87 -17.29
CA MET A 697 -13.17 6.37 -16.82
C MET A 697 -13.16 7.79 -16.22
N PRO A 698 -12.17 8.22 -15.42
CA PRO A 698 -12.19 9.57 -14.85
C PRO A 698 -12.19 10.69 -15.91
N GLU A 699 -11.45 10.50 -17.01
CA GLU A 699 -11.42 11.47 -18.13
C GLU A 699 -12.78 11.58 -18.82
N LEU A 700 -13.55 10.48 -18.85
CA LEU A 700 -14.91 10.45 -19.37
C LEU A 700 -15.90 11.21 -18.48
N VAL A 701 -15.78 11.03 -17.16
CA VAL A 701 -16.70 11.61 -16.17
C VAL A 701 -16.46 13.11 -15.99
N GLU A 702 -15.21 13.55 -16.03
CA GLU A 702 -14.84 14.96 -15.86
C GLU A 702 -15.13 15.84 -17.08
N GLU A 703 -15.26 15.27 -18.29
CA GLU A 703 -15.51 16.04 -19.52
C GLU A 703 -16.96 16.52 -19.61
N THR A 704 -17.13 17.85 -19.66
CA THR A 704 -18.43 18.52 -19.72
C THR A 704 -18.88 18.87 -21.14
N ASN A 705 -17.95 18.97 -22.09
CA ASN A 705 -18.30 19.26 -23.48
C ASN A 705 -18.84 17.99 -24.16
N VAL A 706 -20.07 18.07 -24.67
CA VAL A 706 -20.81 16.92 -25.22
C VAL A 706 -20.02 16.19 -26.32
N SER A 707 -19.50 16.90 -27.32
CA SER A 707 -18.76 16.26 -28.42
C SER A 707 -17.42 15.67 -28.01
N LYS A 708 -16.70 16.31 -27.08
CA LYS A 708 -15.49 15.71 -26.52
C LYS A 708 -15.81 14.49 -25.67
N LYS A 709 -16.86 14.55 -24.86
CA LYS A 709 -17.34 13.43 -24.05
C LYS A 709 -17.72 12.25 -24.94
N ALA A 710 -18.45 12.50 -26.03
CA ALA A 710 -18.78 11.51 -27.05
C ALA A 710 -17.53 10.85 -27.67
N ALA A 711 -16.51 11.65 -28.02
CA ALA A 711 -15.23 11.11 -28.49
C ALA A 711 -14.51 10.28 -27.42
N HIS A 712 -14.59 10.67 -26.15
CA HIS A 712 -14.06 9.90 -25.02
C HIS A 712 -14.83 8.60 -24.80
N PHE A 713 -16.16 8.57 -24.96
CA PHE A 713 -16.97 7.35 -24.91
C PHE A 713 -16.49 6.34 -25.95
N HIS A 714 -16.42 6.78 -27.22
CA HIS A 714 -15.91 5.96 -28.31
C HIS A 714 -14.49 5.44 -28.01
N LYS A 715 -13.55 6.32 -27.65
CA LYS A 715 -12.15 5.94 -27.39
C LYS A 715 -11.98 5.00 -26.18
N THR A 716 -12.83 5.14 -25.16
CA THR A 716 -12.67 4.45 -23.88
C THR A 716 -13.40 3.12 -23.85
N LEU A 717 -14.66 3.10 -24.32
CA LEU A 717 -15.54 1.94 -24.20
C LEU A 717 -15.44 0.98 -25.40
N LEU A 718 -15.26 1.50 -26.62
CA LEU A 718 -15.23 0.66 -27.84
C LEU A 718 -14.15 -0.44 -27.78
N PRO A 719 -12.88 -0.16 -27.38
CA PRO A 719 -11.87 -1.20 -27.32
C PRO A 719 -12.22 -2.34 -26.35
N PHE A 720 -12.95 -2.04 -25.27
CA PHE A 720 -13.44 -3.05 -24.35
C PHE A 720 -14.55 -3.88 -25.00
N VAL A 721 -15.52 -3.23 -25.66
CA VAL A 721 -16.64 -3.89 -26.35
C VAL A 721 -16.13 -4.84 -27.44
N GLU A 722 -15.22 -4.38 -28.30
CA GLU A 722 -14.60 -5.20 -29.35
C GLU A 722 -13.85 -6.41 -28.73
N ALA A 723 -13.06 -6.16 -27.68
CA ALA A 723 -12.36 -7.24 -26.99
C ALA A 723 -13.33 -8.26 -26.36
N ALA A 724 -14.46 -7.81 -25.82
CA ALA A 724 -15.48 -8.67 -25.24
C ALA A 724 -16.16 -9.54 -26.31
N GLN A 725 -16.53 -8.95 -27.45
CA GLN A 725 -17.11 -9.69 -28.58
C GLN A 725 -16.16 -10.78 -29.10
N THR A 726 -14.85 -10.50 -29.21
CA THR A 726 -13.89 -11.52 -29.65
C THR A 726 -13.72 -12.68 -28.67
N LYS A 727 -14.01 -12.46 -27.38
CA LYS A 727 -13.86 -13.44 -26.31
C LYS A 727 -15.18 -14.17 -25.98
N LEU A 728 -16.33 -13.62 -26.37
CA LEU A 728 -17.64 -14.17 -26.08
C LEU A 728 -17.83 -15.61 -26.62
N PRO A 729 -17.45 -15.94 -27.87
CA PRO A 729 -17.59 -17.31 -28.38
C PRO A 729 -16.82 -18.35 -27.57
N PHE A 730 -15.65 -17.96 -27.02
CA PHE A 730 -14.88 -18.82 -26.14
C PHE A 730 -15.65 -19.11 -24.84
N LEU A 731 -16.28 -18.09 -24.24
CA LEU A 731 -17.09 -18.28 -23.03
C LEU A 731 -18.32 -19.14 -23.29
N GLU A 732 -19.03 -18.90 -24.39
CA GLU A 732 -20.19 -19.70 -24.80
C GLU A 732 -19.83 -21.18 -24.96
N GLU A 733 -18.70 -21.45 -25.63
CA GLU A 733 -18.20 -22.81 -25.82
C GLU A 733 -17.86 -23.47 -24.48
N ARG A 734 -17.15 -22.79 -23.59
CA ARG A 734 -16.74 -23.33 -22.29
C ARG A 734 -17.92 -23.55 -21.34
N VAL A 735 -18.90 -22.64 -21.33
CA VAL A 735 -20.13 -22.80 -20.52
C VAL A 735 -20.94 -23.98 -21.04
N ARG A 736 -21.09 -24.12 -22.36
CA ARG A 736 -21.76 -25.27 -22.97
C ARG A 736 -21.06 -26.58 -22.63
N GLU A 737 -19.73 -26.64 -22.75
CA GLU A 737 -18.94 -27.81 -22.35
C GLU A 737 -19.13 -28.15 -20.86
N GLY A 738 -19.11 -27.13 -19.99
CA GLY A 738 -19.38 -27.29 -18.56
C GLY A 738 -20.76 -27.88 -18.27
N ILE A 739 -21.80 -27.43 -18.97
CA ILE A 739 -23.16 -27.99 -18.87
C ILE A 739 -23.19 -29.46 -19.32
N GLU A 740 -22.60 -29.76 -20.50
CA GLU A 740 -22.55 -31.12 -21.05
C GLU A 740 -21.82 -32.08 -20.08
N ARG A 741 -20.69 -31.65 -19.50
CA ARG A 741 -19.94 -32.39 -18.47
C ARG A 741 -20.77 -32.62 -17.22
N PHE A 742 -21.47 -31.60 -16.73
CA PHE A 742 -22.30 -31.70 -15.53
C PHE A 742 -23.43 -32.70 -15.74
N GLN A 743 -24.12 -32.64 -16.88
CA GLN A 743 -25.18 -33.58 -17.24
C GLN A 743 -24.67 -35.01 -17.37
N ALA A 744 -23.50 -35.21 -17.99
CA ALA A 744 -22.87 -36.53 -18.10
C ALA A 744 -22.50 -37.10 -16.73
N ARG A 745 -22.04 -36.26 -15.80
CA ARG A 745 -21.66 -36.66 -14.44
C ARG A 745 -22.86 -37.10 -13.60
N ILE A 746 -24.00 -36.41 -13.71
CA ILE A 746 -25.26 -36.82 -13.05
C ILE A 746 -25.69 -38.22 -13.50
N GLN A 747 -25.50 -38.54 -14.78
CA GLN A 747 -25.86 -39.85 -15.33
C GLN A 747 -24.89 -40.96 -14.87
N ASN A 748 -23.64 -40.61 -14.58
CA ASN A 748 -22.58 -41.55 -14.20
C ASN A 748 -21.81 -41.03 -12.97
N PRO A 749 -22.42 -41.09 -11.77
CA PRO A 749 -21.76 -40.63 -10.54
C PRO A 749 -20.57 -41.55 -10.21
N ILE A 750 -19.49 -40.95 -9.69
CA ILE A 750 -18.31 -41.68 -9.18
C ILE A 750 -18.36 -41.70 -7.65
N GLU A 751 -18.07 -42.84 -7.02
CA GLU A 751 -17.83 -42.90 -5.58
C GLU A 751 -16.57 -42.10 -5.23
N VAL A 752 -16.73 -41.04 -4.44
CA VAL A 752 -15.64 -40.08 -4.19
C VAL A 752 -14.72 -40.50 -3.06
N PHE A 753 -15.20 -41.28 -2.10
CA PHE A 753 -14.40 -41.83 -1.00
C PHE A 753 -14.74 -43.31 -0.83
N SER A 754 -13.77 -44.18 -1.11
CA SER A 754 -13.85 -45.64 -0.99
C SER A 754 -13.09 -46.15 0.23
#